data_AF-A0A150XHE7-F1
#
_entry.id   AF-A0A150XHE7-F1
#
_cell.length_a   1.000
_cell.length_b   1.000
_cell.length_c   1.000
_cell.angle_alpha   90.00
_cell.angle_beta   90.00
_cell.angle_gamma   90.00
#
_symmetry.space_group_name_H-M   'P 1'
#
loop_
_entity.id
_entity.type
_entity.pdbx_description
1 polymer ?
#
loop_
_entity_poly.entity_id
_entity_poly.type
_entity_poly.pdbx_seq_one_letter_code
_entity_poly.pdbx_strand_id
1 'polypeptide(L)'
;MKKLLLTITCLILVKVAIAQKMERLDAKPDIICYAGDHSTFTKILRRNDAPYASPSPFGANMFNSIAQTGATIEVTYNGFSEEAQAAFQQAIDIWSELISSDVVIRVEATWQDMDEGVLGGAIWNTAYRNFEGAKELNVWYPVAIAEKMAGQELNSPDEPDIVATFNKDAPWYLGLDGNPNNGEFDLVTVVLHELGHGLGFVDSFDVNDEGNGSTNFPQPFIYDLSVENTDGDNLTDLIGNPQELGTELTSNSLFFNAPTAVTNSGSRPRLYAPTSYNAGSSIAHLNESTYPSGNSNSLMTPQIAPNEVIHDPGQLTMDMFGDMGWEFTYIDHTNRPNTEDIQADSYTITASIRSDIGYKPESIKLYYSLDGFTSDSNVLPMTTTANADEFTAEIPSEKVEDQVYTYYFEVEDVKNRVFTYPSLLVTDRFFSFSSSPDQTAPVITHNQPNFIRLTDPKITIDAVITDFLPVNAELEFFVNDGNPQTISFELVDNATSLYRAEIVTSNLSLMEGDIVSYKITATDQSADQNSSVFPTSDYIELNVVSTADPANYYFNDFNDISASAMDFFNSNNFRIKEEAGFDNGAIHSDHPYLDGTGTNSESNYTLELKIPIIVSEGEALMTFDEVVLIEPGDANSTFGSNDFYDYVIVEASKNGGVDWVPLLDGYDSRVQGSWLSTYNSAITDNNSTAAGTQAMYRQREINLLSNGEIIAGDEVLIRFRLFADEVAHGWGWAIDNLNIQLDLESPDITHNHIDFLTSLNDFTISADVTDNIEVDSVGVNILVNGVDQGNIPMAQTIGTNYEALINVGNLSIGDVIEYRIGAFDTKTPEANATFLPSEDSYFKVPIIEFGTPQESYSNNFDSPSDDFVGNFFTIETPSGFENGAIHSAHPYPLAFGANARSEFTYTLKTPIVVSSTKPFVTYNEVLLVQSNSDFAAVEGSKDGGATWFEIESYDTNDEQALWGTVFSAGGEGSPSQFKTRSIRLSENQQLSAGDEFLLRFKLVRRSLVQGWGWAIDDLEIQTGVIQGLDDEIAVEFTQVYPNPINNGQLNIQFNNPSTRTIDYSIVSTDGQTRLVGTNLELDSEQKASIDVSALPSGLFVLKLVNGESSQVYKVLKQD
;
A
#
# COMPACT_ATOMS: atom_id res chain seq x y z
N MET A 1 2.78 10.91 -57.73
CA MET A 1 1.68 10.15 -57.08
C MET A 1 2.05 8.70 -56.79
N LYS A 2 2.80 7.96 -57.64
CA LYS A 2 3.40 6.66 -57.26
C LYS A 2 4.65 6.77 -56.36
N LYS A 3 5.32 7.93 -56.34
CA LYS A 3 6.48 8.23 -55.48
C LYS A 3 6.14 8.67 -54.04
N LEU A 4 4.88 9.01 -53.77
CA LEU A 4 4.44 9.41 -52.41
C LEU A 4 3.84 8.22 -51.64
N LEU A 5 3.50 7.13 -52.33
CA LEU A 5 3.06 5.88 -51.71
C LEU A 5 4.24 5.03 -51.23
N LEU A 6 5.41 5.12 -51.90
CA LEU A 6 6.58 4.27 -51.60
C LEU A 6 7.27 4.67 -50.29
N THR A 7 7.34 5.96 -49.97
CA THR A 7 7.89 6.46 -48.69
C THR A 7 7.05 6.05 -47.49
N ILE A 8 5.75 5.77 -47.71
CA ILE A 8 4.83 5.26 -46.69
C ILE A 8 4.85 3.72 -46.64
N THR A 9 5.34 3.03 -47.69
CA THR A 9 5.34 1.56 -47.71
C THR A 9 6.64 0.95 -47.16
N CYS A 10 7.77 1.65 -47.21
CA CYS A 10 9.00 1.22 -46.50
C CYS A 10 8.95 1.46 -44.98
N LEU A 11 8.13 2.41 -44.51
CA LEU A 11 7.95 2.68 -43.07
C LEU A 11 6.75 1.96 -42.42
N ILE A 12 5.89 1.26 -43.17
CA ILE A 12 4.65 0.66 -42.62
C ILE A 12 4.47 -0.80 -43.10
N LEU A 13 5.56 -1.56 -43.11
CA LEU A 13 5.51 -3.03 -43.14
C LEU A 13 6.31 -3.66 -41.99
N VAL A 14 6.38 -2.99 -40.85
CA VAL A 14 6.28 -3.74 -39.60
C VAL A 14 4.81 -4.15 -39.50
N LYS A 15 4.46 -5.27 -40.15
CA LYS A 15 3.43 -6.08 -39.52
C LYS A 15 3.98 -6.33 -38.12
N VAL A 16 3.34 -5.79 -37.10
CA VAL A 16 3.41 -6.38 -35.78
C VAL A 16 2.77 -7.76 -35.96
N ALA A 17 3.58 -8.69 -36.50
CA ALA A 17 3.44 -10.08 -36.13
C ALA A 17 3.52 -10.02 -34.61
N ILE A 18 2.50 -10.54 -33.95
CA ILE A 18 2.61 -10.86 -32.53
C ILE A 18 3.67 -11.95 -32.47
N ALA A 19 4.94 -11.56 -32.55
CA ALA A 19 6.04 -12.38 -32.11
C ALA A 19 5.69 -12.72 -30.66
N GLN A 20 5.70 -14.00 -30.30
CA GLN A 20 5.59 -14.37 -28.90
C GLN A 20 6.69 -13.60 -28.16
N LYS A 21 6.27 -12.59 -27.39
CA LYS A 21 7.14 -11.77 -26.55
C LYS A 21 7.74 -12.73 -25.53
N MET A 22 9.01 -12.54 -25.19
CA MET A 22 9.59 -13.21 -24.03
C MET A 22 8.67 -12.98 -22.83
N GLU A 23 8.37 -14.05 -22.10
CA GLU A 23 7.51 -13.99 -20.92
C GLU A 23 8.33 -14.33 -19.68
N ARG A 24 8.01 -13.66 -18.57
CA ARG A 24 8.61 -13.80 -17.25
C ARG A 24 7.59 -14.41 -16.30
N LEU A 25 8.05 -15.29 -15.40
CA LEU A 25 7.26 -15.91 -14.34
C LEU A 25 7.95 -15.65 -12.99
N ASP A 26 7.23 -15.02 -12.07
CA ASP A 26 7.71 -14.68 -10.72
C ASP A 26 7.20 -15.64 -9.62
N ALA A 27 6.45 -16.68 -10.02
CA ALA A 27 5.84 -17.62 -9.08
C ALA A 27 6.81 -18.75 -8.67
N LYS A 28 6.86 -19.04 -7.37
CA LYS A 28 7.78 -20.00 -6.75
C LYS A 28 7.00 -21.18 -6.16
N PRO A 29 7.15 -22.42 -6.67
CA PRO A 29 6.63 -23.60 -5.97
C PRO A 29 7.50 -23.93 -4.75
N ASP A 30 6.92 -24.58 -3.73
CA ASP A 30 7.67 -25.02 -2.56
C ASP A 30 8.45 -26.30 -2.88
N ILE A 31 9.78 -26.23 -2.87
CA ILE A 31 10.68 -27.41 -2.89
C ILE A 31 11.31 -27.53 -1.52
N ILE A 32 11.24 -28.73 -0.94
CA ILE A 32 11.64 -28.98 0.44
C ILE A 32 12.48 -30.26 0.50
N CYS A 33 13.70 -30.17 1.05
CA CYS A 33 14.48 -31.34 1.44
C CYS A 33 14.12 -31.79 2.85
N TYR A 34 13.60 -33.02 2.94
CA TYR A 34 13.27 -33.66 4.21
C TYR A 34 14.46 -34.42 4.80
N ALA A 35 14.57 -34.40 6.12
CA ALA A 35 15.53 -35.19 6.87
C ALA A 35 15.20 -36.69 6.80
N GLY A 36 16.22 -37.53 6.56
CA GLY A 36 16.09 -38.98 6.67
C GLY A 36 16.02 -39.49 8.12
N ASP A 37 15.23 -40.55 8.36
CA ASP A 37 14.91 -41.04 9.71
C ASP A 37 16.05 -41.78 10.44
N HIS A 38 17.17 -42.07 9.78
CA HIS A 38 18.24 -42.91 10.33
C HIS A 38 19.62 -42.56 9.77
N SER A 39 20.66 -42.61 10.63
CA SER A 39 22.04 -42.38 10.19
C SER A 39 22.54 -43.45 9.23
N THR A 40 23.07 -43.04 8.07
CA THR A 40 23.52 -43.97 7.01
C THR A 40 25.03 -44.21 7.01
N PHE A 41 25.83 -43.26 7.49
CA PHE A 41 27.32 -43.31 7.53
C PHE A 41 27.97 -43.56 6.16
N THR A 42 27.37 -43.02 5.12
CA THR A 42 27.87 -43.10 3.75
C THR A 42 28.70 -41.87 3.41
N LYS A 43 29.64 -42.03 2.48
CA LYS A 43 30.55 -40.94 2.11
C LYS A 43 30.97 -41.03 0.66
N ILE A 44 30.59 -40.01 -0.10
CA ILE A 44 30.95 -39.77 -1.48
C ILE A 44 31.64 -38.42 -1.52
N LEU A 45 32.97 -38.46 -1.54
CA LEU A 45 33.78 -37.28 -1.79
C LEU A 45 34.18 -37.26 -3.25
N ARG A 46 34.26 -36.06 -3.81
CA ARG A 46 34.80 -35.83 -5.14
C ARG A 46 36.21 -36.43 -5.25
N ARG A 47 36.44 -37.28 -6.25
CA ARG A 47 37.79 -37.78 -6.59
C ARG A 47 38.39 -36.85 -7.64
N ASN A 48 39.48 -36.16 -7.29
CA ASN A 48 40.22 -35.28 -8.20
C ASN A 48 40.88 -36.01 -9.40
N ASP A 49 40.77 -37.34 -9.45
CA ASP A 49 41.47 -38.25 -10.35
C ASP A 49 40.60 -38.90 -11.44
N ALA A 50 39.30 -38.55 -11.51
CA ALA A 50 38.44 -38.87 -12.64
C ALA A 50 37.50 -37.68 -12.91
N PRO A 51 37.75 -36.84 -13.93
CA PRO A 51 36.72 -35.88 -14.33
C PRO A 51 35.45 -36.66 -14.67
N TYR A 52 34.27 -36.24 -14.20
CA TYR A 52 33.00 -36.53 -14.91
C TYR A 52 33.31 -36.31 -16.36
N ALA A 53 33.11 -37.33 -17.19
CA ALA A 53 33.78 -37.43 -18.48
C ALA A 53 33.98 -36.04 -19.07
N SER A 54 35.16 -35.43 -18.85
CA SER A 54 35.52 -34.25 -19.61
C SER A 54 35.29 -34.68 -21.03
N PRO A 55 34.71 -33.86 -21.91
CA PRO A 55 34.58 -34.22 -23.32
C PRO A 55 35.94 -34.78 -23.73
N SER A 56 35.98 -36.11 -23.90
CA SER A 56 37.26 -36.79 -24.03
C SER A 56 37.85 -36.24 -25.31
N PRO A 57 39.13 -35.83 -25.32
CA PRO A 57 39.78 -35.37 -26.53
C PRO A 57 39.97 -36.56 -27.48
N PHE A 58 38.92 -36.91 -28.20
CA PHE A 58 38.92 -37.71 -29.42
C PHE A 58 38.45 -36.77 -30.54
N GLY A 59 39.27 -36.33 -31.48
CA GLY A 59 40.68 -36.52 -31.67
C GLY A 59 41.10 -35.70 -32.88
N ALA A 60 42.24 -35.03 -32.77
CA ALA A 60 43.07 -34.57 -33.88
C ALA A 60 42.35 -33.80 -35.03
N ASN A 61 42.00 -32.54 -34.78
CA ASN A 61 42.53 -31.41 -35.53
C ASN A 61 42.33 -30.13 -34.71
N MET A 62 43.44 -29.55 -34.27
CA MET A 62 43.52 -28.27 -33.56
C MET A 62 42.82 -27.15 -34.35
N PHE A 63 41.91 -26.44 -33.70
CA PHE A 63 41.91 -24.96 -33.63
C PHE A 63 41.55 -24.57 -32.19
N ASN A 64 42.17 -23.52 -31.66
CA ASN A 64 42.26 -23.22 -30.22
C ASN A 64 40.88 -22.94 -29.59
N SER A 65 40.27 -23.92 -28.92
CA SER A 65 39.21 -23.65 -27.96
C SER A 65 39.79 -22.83 -26.80
N ILE A 66 39.20 -21.67 -26.51
CA ILE A 66 39.48 -20.87 -25.32
C ILE A 66 39.27 -21.79 -24.09
N ALA A 67 40.15 -21.66 -23.08
CA ALA A 67 40.09 -22.45 -21.87
C ALA A 67 38.70 -22.33 -21.22
N GLN A 68 38.10 -23.48 -20.90
CA GLN A 68 36.80 -23.61 -20.24
C GLN A 68 36.79 -22.75 -18.97
N THR A 69 36.01 -21.66 -18.95
CA THR A 69 35.74 -20.86 -17.76
C THR A 69 34.53 -21.47 -17.06
N GLY A 70 34.70 -21.87 -15.80
CA GLY A 70 33.58 -22.29 -14.95
C GLY A 70 32.57 -21.15 -14.75
N ALA A 71 31.42 -21.45 -14.13
CA ALA A 71 30.45 -20.41 -13.81
C ALA A 71 30.95 -19.51 -12.66
N THR A 72 30.64 -18.22 -12.71
CA THR A 72 30.79 -17.33 -11.56
C THR A 72 29.48 -17.36 -10.79
N ILE A 73 29.53 -17.70 -9.50
CA ILE A 73 28.35 -17.73 -8.64
C ILE A 73 28.61 -16.82 -7.45
N GLU A 74 27.78 -15.80 -7.28
CA GLU A 74 27.87 -14.82 -6.21
C GLU A 74 26.74 -15.08 -5.19
N VAL A 75 27.06 -14.97 -3.89
CA VAL A 75 26.12 -15.30 -2.83
C VAL A 75 25.95 -14.12 -1.87
N THR A 76 24.71 -13.72 -1.64
CA THR A 76 24.31 -12.82 -0.55
C THR A 76 23.84 -13.67 0.62
N TYR A 77 24.57 -13.61 1.75
CA TYR A 77 24.28 -14.40 2.95
C TYR A 77 23.50 -13.60 3.99
N ASN A 78 22.32 -14.09 4.37
CA ASN A 78 21.45 -13.54 5.40
C ASN A 78 21.44 -14.48 6.63
N GLY A 79 22.01 -14.04 7.76
CA GLY A 79 21.93 -14.76 9.04
C GLY A 79 22.88 -15.96 9.24
N PHE A 80 23.68 -16.33 8.23
CA PHE A 80 24.68 -17.41 8.35
C PHE A 80 25.87 -17.04 9.27
N SER A 81 26.44 -18.02 9.98
CA SER A 81 27.74 -17.87 10.65
C SER A 81 28.90 -18.00 9.65
N GLU A 82 30.11 -17.54 10.02
CA GLU A 82 31.30 -17.67 9.16
C GLU A 82 31.59 -19.13 8.76
N GLU A 83 31.41 -20.08 9.69
CA GLU A 83 31.61 -21.51 9.41
C GLU A 83 30.55 -22.07 8.45
N ALA A 84 29.30 -21.63 8.60
CA ALA A 84 28.22 -22.04 7.72
C ALA A 84 28.39 -21.44 6.32
N GLN A 85 28.84 -20.18 6.20
CA GLN A 85 29.22 -19.57 4.93
C GLN A 85 30.36 -20.35 4.26
N ALA A 86 31.37 -20.80 5.01
CA ALA A 86 32.47 -21.59 4.46
C ALA A 86 32.02 -22.95 3.90
N ALA A 87 31.08 -23.62 4.59
CA ALA A 87 30.47 -24.85 4.09
C ALA A 87 29.60 -24.62 2.85
N PHE A 88 28.81 -23.54 2.84
CA PHE A 88 28.03 -23.14 1.67
C PHE A 88 28.95 -22.84 0.47
N GLN A 89 30.02 -22.08 0.69
CA GLN A 89 31.00 -21.75 -0.34
C GLN A 89 31.65 -23.00 -0.94
N GLN A 90 31.87 -24.06 -0.16
CA GLN A 90 32.38 -25.32 -0.73
C GLN A 90 31.40 -25.95 -1.74
N ALA A 91 30.09 -25.83 -1.54
CA ALA A 91 29.10 -26.29 -2.53
C ALA A 91 29.10 -25.40 -3.78
N ILE A 92 29.29 -24.09 -3.61
CA ILE A 92 29.46 -23.13 -4.72
C ILE A 92 30.71 -23.44 -5.54
N ASP A 93 31.84 -23.71 -4.89
CA ASP A 93 33.09 -24.09 -5.55
C ASP A 93 32.93 -25.39 -6.34
N ILE A 94 32.13 -26.34 -5.84
CA ILE A 94 31.80 -27.56 -6.60
C ILE A 94 30.97 -27.23 -7.83
N TRP A 95 29.85 -26.48 -7.70
CA TRP A 95 29.00 -26.16 -8.85
C TRP A 95 29.71 -25.31 -9.90
N SER A 96 30.43 -24.26 -9.50
CA SER A 96 31.19 -23.38 -10.40
C SER A 96 32.20 -24.12 -11.27
N GLU A 97 32.75 -25.25 -10.80
CA GLU A 97 33.64 -26.12 -11.58
C GLU A 97 32.91 -27.11 -12.51
N LEU A 98 31.63 -27.39 -12.25
CA LEU A 98 30.85 -28.41 -12.98
C LEU A 98 29.92 -27.84 -14.05
N ILE A 99 29.48 -26.60 -13.89
CA ILE A 99 28.70 -25.86 -14.88
C ILE A 99 29.52 -24.69 -15.44
N SER A 100 29.17 -24.23 -16.64
CA SER A 100 29.81 -23.10 -17.30
C SER A 100 28.76 -22.07 -17.67
N SER A 101 29.01 -20.80 -17.36
CA SER A 101 28.16 -19.67 -17.75
C SER A 101 29.01 -18.42 -17.91
N ASP A 102 28.68 -17.60 -18.91
CA ASP A 102 29.26 -16.26 -19.06
C ASP A 102 28.48 -15.21 -18.25
N VAL A 103 27.26 -15.56 -17.83
CA VAL A 103 26.40 -14.72 -16.98
C VAL A 103 26.62 -15.14 -15.52
N VAL A 104 26.72 -14.16 -14.63
CA VAL A 104 26.94 -14.38 -13.19
C VAL A 104 25.66 -14.96 -12.59
N ILE A 105 25.77 -16.06 -11.86
CA ILE A 105 24.64 -16.65 -11.15
C ILE A 105 24.56 -16.06 -9.74
N ARG A 106 23.48 -15.36 -9.40
CA ARG A 106 23.29 -14.72 -8.10
C ARG A 106 22.42 -15.58 -7.19
N VAL A 107 22.91 -15.85 -5.98
CA VAL A 107 22.21 -16.65 -4.98
C VAL A 107 21.92 -15.79 -3.75
N GLU A 108 20.66 -15.70 -3.36
CA GLU A 108 20.27 -15.19 -2.05
C GLU A 108 20.06 -16.36 -1.09
N ALA A 109 20.85 -16.42 -0.02
CA ALA A 109 20.81 -17.51 0.95
C ALA A 109 20.40 -17.00 2.33
N THR A 110 19.31 -17.55 2.89
CA THR A 110 18.76 -17.16 4.19
C THR A 110 18.82 -18.29 5.22
N TRP A 111 19.36 -17.98 6.40
CA TRP A 111 19.49 -18.89 7.55
C TRP A 111 18.39 -18.57 8.59
N GLN A 112 17.34 -19.39 8.66
CA GLN A 112 16.15 -19.10 9.49
C GLN A 112 15.50 -20.34 10.10
N ASP A 113 14.53 -20.13 10.99
CA ASP A 113 13.71 -21.21 11.57
C ASP A 113 12.84 -21.84 10.48
N MET A 114 12.77 -23.17 10.43
CA MET A 114 11.87 -23.94 9.56
C MET A 114 11.21 -25.10 10.32
N ASP A 115 10.20 -25.74 9.73
CA ASP A 115 9.48 -26.84 10.35
C ASP A 115 10.39 -28.04 10.72
N GLU A 116 10.00 -28.77 11.76
CA GLU A 116 10.72 -29.96 12.22
C GLU A 116 10.82 -31.01 11.09
N GLY A 117 12.05 -31.44 10.78
CA GLY A 117 12.30 -32.40 9.71
C GLY A 117 12.57 -31.78 8.33
N VAL A 118 12.55 -30.45 8.21
CA VAL A 118 12.99 -29.73 7.01
C VAL A 118 14.43 -29.24 7.18
N LEU A 119 15.31 -29.58 6.23
CA LEU A 119 16.72 -29.18 6.24
C LEU A 119 16.94 -27.86 5.49
N GLY A 120 16.25 -27.68 4.37
CA GLY A 120 16.31 -26.48 3.55
C GLY A 120 15.42 -26.60 2.32
N GLY A 121 15.46 -25.56 1.49
CA GLY A 121 14.78 -25.48 0.21
C GLY A 121 15.42 -24.39 -0.64
N ALA A 122 15.66 -24.65 -1.92
CA ALA A 122 16.03 -23.60 -2.87
C ALA A 122 15.28 -23.71 -4.19
N ILE A 123 15.10 -22.56 -4.81
CA ILE A 123 14.41 -22.45 -6.08
C ILE A 123 14.88 -21.23 -6.87
N TRP A 124 14.58 -21.19 -8.16
CA TRP A 124 14.80 -20.00 -8.96
C TRP A 124 13.93 -18.83 -8.47
N ASN A 125 14.45 -17.61 -8.56
CA ASN A 125 13.68 -16.42 -8.25
C ASN A 125 12.65 -16.11 -9.34
N THR A 126 13.06 -16.24 -10.60
CA THR A 126 12.25 -16.02 -11.80
C THR A 126 12.49 -17.09 -12.85
N ALA A 127 11.55 -17.27 -13.79
CA ALA A 127 11.71 -18.14 -14.94
C ALA A 127 11.29 -17.43 -16.22
N TYR A 128 11.90 -17.82 -17.34
CA TYR A 128 11.67 -17.20 -18.65
C TYR A 128 11.27 -18.23 -19.69
N ARG A 129 10.49 -17.80 -20.69
CA ARG A 129 10.20 -18.58 -21.89
C ARG A 129 10.18 -17.71 -23.14
N ASN A 130 10.28 -18.35 -24.29
CA ASN A 130 10.23 -17.71 -25.61
C ASN A 130 11.31 -16.63 -25.83
N PHE A 131 12.42 -16.73 -25.07
CA PHE A 131 13.61 -15.87 -25.21
C PHE A 131 14.49 -16.34 -26.38
N GLU A 132 15.38 -15.46 -26.84
CA GLU A 132 16.33 -15.79 -27.89
C GLU A 132 17.39 -16.77 -27.37
N GLY A 133 17.57 -17.90 -28.04
CA GLY A 133 18.41 -19.02 -27.56
C GLY A 133 17.63 -20.14 -26.87
N ALA A 134 16.33 -19.98 -26.61
CA ALA A 134 15.47 -21.07 -26.13
C ALA A 134 15.50 -22.27 -27.11
N LYS A 135 15.59 -23.49 -26.56
CA LYS A 135 15.57 -24.75 -27.33
C LYS A 135 14.15 -25.22 -27.63
N GLU A 136 13.19 -24.82 -26.81
CA GLU A 136 11.77 -25.15 -26.92
C GLU A 136 10.92 -23.91 -26.64
N LEU A 137 9.74 -23.80 -27.27
CA LEU A 137 8.79 -22.73 -27.01
C LEU A 137 7.67 -23.17 -26.07
N ASN A 138 7.06 -22.18 -25.41
CA ASN A 138 5.96 -22.38 -24.46
C ASN A 138 6.37 -23.30 -23.29
N VAL A 139 7.64 -23.22 -22.90
CA VAL A 139 8.26 -24.02 -21.85
C VAL A 139 9.08 -23.09 -20.97
N TRP A 140 8.94 -23.24 -19.66
CA TRP A 140 9.65 -22.41 -18.69
C TRP A 140 11.07 -22.93 -18.43
N TYR A 141 12.01 -21.99 -18.38
CA TYR A 141 13.40 -22.20 -18.01
C TYR A 141 13.67 -21.37 -16.74
N PRO A 142 14.17 -21.98 -15.66
CA PRO A 142 14.71 -21.24 -14.51
C PRO A 142 15.71 -20.18 -14.97
N VAL A 143 15.71 -19.00 -14.33
CA VAL A 143 16.48 -17.84 -14.82
C VAL A 143 17.96 -18.14 -15.08
N ALA A 144 18.64 -18.85 -14.18
CA ALA A 144 20.06 -19.20 -14.35
C ALA A 144 20.35 -19.99 -15.64
N ILE A 145 19.49 -20.95 -16.03
CA ILE A 145 19.68 -21.71 -17.28
C ILE A 145 19.21 -20.89 -18.49
N ALA A 146 18.19 -20.04 -18.33
CA ALA A 146 17.71 -19.16 -19.39
C ALA A 146 18.75 -18.12 -19.80
N GLU A 147 19.38 -17.47 -18.82
CA GLU A 147 20.45 -16.48 -19.02
C GLU A 147 21.71 -17.09 -19.59
N LYS A 148 22.09 -18.28 -19.09
CA LYS A 148 23.15 -19.09 -19.70
C LYS A 148 22.88 -19.29 -21.18
N MET A 149 21.67 -19.71 -21.56
CA MET A 149 21.32 -19.98 -22.96
C MET A 149 21.22 -18.70 -23.80
N ALA A 150 20.75 -17.59 -23.22
CA ALA A 150 20.67 -16.28 -23.86
C ALA A 150 22.04 -15.60 -24.03
N GLY A 151 23.01 -15.94 -23.17
CA GLY A 151 24.32 -15.31 -23.11
C GLY A 151 24.34 -13.92 -22.49
N GLN A 152 23.25 -13.52 -21.82
CA GLN A 152 23.05 -12.22 -21.18
C GLN A 152 22.10 -12.35 -19.99
N GLU A 153 22.16 -11.37 -19.06
CA GLU A 153 21.20 -11.20 -17.98
C GLU A 153 19.78 -10.99 -18.56
N LEU A 154 18.77 -11.63 -17.95
CA LEU A 154 17.36 -11.53 -18.33
C LEU A 154 16.52 -10.88 -17.22
N ASN A 155 16.94 -11.01 -15.96
CA ASN A 155 16.40 -10.29 -14.80
C ASN A 155 17.23 -9.01 -14.49
N SER A 156 16.80 -8.26 -13.48
CA SER A 156 17.60 -7.13 -12.99
C SER A 156 18.91 -7.64 -12.36
N PRO A 157 20.06 -6.97 -12.54
CA PRO A 157 21.31 -7.33 -11.83
C PRO A 157 21.20 -7.34 -10.30
N ASP A 158 20.17 -6.69 -9.74
CA ASP A 158 19.89 -6.65 -8.30
C ASP A 158 18.91 -7.75 -7.84
N GLU A 159 18.30 -8.50 -8.77
CA GLU A 159 17.47 -9.66 -8.46
C GLU A 159 18.37 -10.93 -8.38
N PRO A 160 18.19 -11.80 -7.37
CA PRO A 160 18.88 -13.08 -7.35
C PRO A 160 18.31 -14.01 -8.42
N ASP A 161 19.11 -14.99 -8.85
CA ASP A 161 18.68 -16.06 -9.74
C ASP A 161 18.13 -17.24 -8.96
N ILE A 162 18.74 -17.52 -7.81
CA ILE A 162 18.36 -18.58 -6.89
C ILE A 162 18.09 -17.97 -5.52
N VAL A 163 16.93 -18.30 -4.95
CA VAL A 163 16.61 -18.03 -3.55
C VAL A 163 16.67 -19.33 -2.77
N ALA A 164 17.39 -19.33 -1.66
CA ALA A 164 17.66 -20.52 -0.87
C ALA A 164 17.46 -20.25 0.63
N THR A 165 16.83 -21.18 1.32
CA THR A 165 16.55 -21.10 2.76
C THR A 165 17.03 -22.37 3.45
N PHE A 166 17.72 -22.23 4.58
CA PHE A 166 18.22 -23.36 5.36
C PHE A 166 17.82 -23.25 6.83
N ASN A 167 17.46 -24.38 7.41
CA ASN A 167 16.96 -24.46 8.78
C ASN A 167 18.08 -24.25 9.79
N LYS A 168 18.11 -23.12 10.50
CA LYS A 168 19.17 -22.82 11.48
C LYS A 168 19.19 -23.75 12.70
N ASP A 169 18.09 -24.46 12.97
CA ASP A 169 17.92 -25.33 14.14
C ASP A 169 18.26 -26.80 13.87
N ALA A 170 18.54 -27.16 12.61
CA ALA A 170 18.96 -28.52 12.27
C ALA A 170 20.37 -28.84 12.83
N PRO A 171 20.66 -30.12 13.18
CA PRO A 171 21.95 -30.51 13.75
C PRO A 171 23.03 -30.55 12.66
N TRP A 172 23.58 -29.39 12.31
CA TRP A 172 24.54 -29.26 11.22
C TRP A 172 25.97 -29.69 11.57
N TYR A 173 26.59 -30.38 10.63
CA TYR A 173 28.03 -30.49 10.49
C TYR A 173 28.51 -29.44 9.47
N LEU A 174 29.25 -28.45 9.96
CA LEU A 174 29.75 -27.30 9.19
C LEU A 174 31.20 -27.50 8.69
N GLY A 175 31.79 -28.68 8.92
CA GLY A 175 33.16 -28.96 8.50
C GLY A 175 33.24 -29.33 7.01
N LEU A 176 34.40 -29.09 6.41
CA LEU A 176 34.61 -29.29 4.96
C LEU A 176 35.15 -30.68 4.60
N ASP A 177 35.50 -31.48 5.61
CA ASP A 177 36.19 -32.77 5.42
C ASP A 177 35.23 -33.97 5.32
N GLY A 178 33.93 -33.72 5.47
CA GLY A 178 32.86 -34.70 5.37
C GLY A 178 32.92 -35.76 6.47
N ASN A 179 33.26 -35.40 7.71
CA ASN A 179 33.24 -36.31 8.86
C ASN A 179 32.25 -35.85 9.95
N PRO A 180 30.93 -35.84 9.67
CA PRO A 180 29.91 -35.52 10.66
C PRO A 180 29.94 -36.48 11.85
N ASN A 181 29.70 -35.97 13.06
CA ASN A 181 29.42 -36.80 14.23
C ASN A 181 28.07 -37.48 14.09
N ASN A 182 27.86 -38.57 14.83
CA ASN A 182 26.61 -39.32 14.78
C ASN A 182 25.39 -38.43 15.06
N GLY A 183 24.47 -38.34 14.09
CA GLY A 183 23.25 -37.54 14.15
C GLY A 183 23.35 -36.15 13.52
N GLU A 184 24.52 -35.74 13.00
CA GLU A 184 24.68 -34.47 12.27
C GLU A 184 24.43 -34.63 10.76
N PHE A 185 23.87 -33.61 10.13
CA PHE A 185 23.69 -33.49 8.67
C PHE A 185 24.84 -32.66 8.08
N ASP A 186 25.43 -33.12 6.98
CA ASP A 186 26.52 -32.42 6.30
C ASP A 186 25.97 -31.22 5.50
N LEU A 187 26.29 -29.99 5.93
CA LEU A 187 25.71 -28.78 5.32
C LEU A 187 26.14 -28.63 3.85
N VAL A 188 27.38 -28.99 3.50
CA VAL A 188 27.86 -28.94 2.11
C VAL A 188 26.97 -29.81 1.21
N THR A 189 26.62 -31.01 1.65
CA THR A 189 25.73 -31.93 0.92
C THR A 189 24.35 -31.33 0.70
N VAL A 190 23.74 -30.74 1.75
CA VAL A 190 22.39 -30.15 1.63
C VAL A 190 22.41 -28.91 0.76
N VAL A 191 23.38 -27.99 0.93
CA VAL A 191 23.51 -26.82 0.05
C VAL A 191 23.71 -27.25 -1.40
N LEU A 192 24.55 -28.25 -1.66
CA LEU A 192 24.81 -28.76 -3.00
C LEU A 192 23.54 -29.33 -3.65
N HIS A 193 22.72 -30.05 -2.88
CA HIS A 193 21.41 -30.57 -3.28
C HIS A 193 20.43 -29.44 -3.62
N GLU A 194 20.25 -28.48 -2.71
CA GLU A 194 19.32 -27.36 -2.89
C GLU A 194 19.69 -26.50 -4.11
N LEU A 195 20.98 -26.19 -4.29
CA LEU A 195 21.43 -25.47 -5.48
C LEU A 195 21.13 -26.25 -6.76
N GLY A 196 21.08 -27.59 -6.72
CA GLY A 196 20.62 -28.41 -7.84
C GLY A 196 19.18 -28.09 -8.26
N HIS A 197 18.28 -27.85 -7.30
CA HIS A 197 16.92 -27.39 -7.60
C HIS A 197 16.89 -25.98 -8.19
N GLY A 198 17.63 -25.05 -7.60
CA GLY A 198 17.77 -23.67 -8.12
C GLY A 198 18.31 -23.61 -9.56
N LEU A 199 19.22 -24.53 -9.92
CA LEU A 199 19.79 -24.66 -11.26
C LEU A 199 18.87 -25.40 -12.26
N GLY A 200 17.73 -25.93 -11.78
CA GLY A 200 16.64 -26.39 -12.62
C GLY A 200 16.22 -27.84 -12.47
N PHE A 201 16.70 -28.58 -11.47
CA PHE A 201 16.19 -29.93 -11.16
C PHE A 201 14.80 -29.83 -10.53
N VAL A 202 13.77 -29.54 -11.32
CA VAL A 202 12.44 -29.21 -10.81
C VAL A 202 11.34 -29.52 -11.81
N ASP A 203 10.21 -30.05 -11.34
CA ASP A 203 9.03 -30.27 -12.15
C ASP A 203 7.90 -29.26 -11.84
N SER A 204 6.88 -29.22 -12.70
CA SER A 204 5.69 -28.40 -12.48
C SER A 204 4.46 -29.18 -12.01
N PHE A 205 4.56 -30.50 -11.84
CA PHE A 205 3.40 -31.35 -11.57
C PHE A 205 2.90 -31.21 -10.13
N ASP A 206 1.60 -31.46 -9.95
CA ASP A 206 0.96 -31.55 -8.64
C ASP A 206 -0.18 -32.58 -8.66
N VAL A 207 -0.57 -33.07 -7.50
CA VAL A 207 -1.74 -33.95 -7.32
C VAL A 207 -2.58 -33.45 -6.17
N ASN A 208 -3.85 -33.12 -6.46
CA ASN A 208 -4.78 -32.66 -5.44
C ASN A 208 -5.37 -33.80 -4.60
N ASP A 209 -6.12 -33.44 -3.55
CA ASP A 209 -6.76 -34.40 -2.63
C ASP A 209 -7.74 -35.39 -3.30
N GLU A 210 -8.22 -35.08 -4.50
CA GLU A 210 -9.11 -35.97 -5.28
C GLU A 210 -8.32 -36.99 -6.12
N GLY A 211 -6.99 -36.93 -6.10
CA GLY A 211 -6.10 -37.74 -6.93
C GLY A 211 -6.01 -37.26 -8.38
N ASN A 212 -6.44 -36.03 -8.67
CA ASN A 212 -6.30 -35.43 -9.98
C ASN A 212 -4.93 -34.76 -10.09
N GLY A 213 -4.19 -35.10 -11.13
CA GLY A 213 -2.94 -34.46 -11.49
C GLY A 213 -3.16 -33.14 -12.24
N SER A 214 -2.29 -32.18 -12.01
CA SER A 214 -2.24 -30.88 -12.68
C SER A 214 -0.80 -30.39 -12.81
N THR A 215 -0.62 -29.21 -13.40
CA THR A 215 0.61 -28.44 -13.31
C THR A 215 0.34 -27.16 -12.52
N ASN A 216 1.30 -26.73 -11.71
CA ASN A 216 1.24 -25.48 -10.94
C ASN A 216 1.32 -24.24 -11.84
N PHE A 217 1.71 -24.44 -13.10
CA PHE A 217 1.84 -23.39 -14.12
C PHE A 217 1.08 -23.79 -15.38
N PRO A 218 0.54 -22.82 -16.15
CA PRO A 218 -0.21 -23.13 -17.36
C PRO A 218 0.63 -23.76 -18.48
N GLN A 219 1.95 -23.78 -18.34
CA GLN A 219 2.90 -24.36 -19.28
C GLN A 219 3.98 -25.13 -18.51
N PRO A 220 4.52 -26.22 -19.10
CA PRO A 220 5.52 -27.06 -18.44
C PRO A 220 6.87 -26.37 -18.30
N PHE A 221 7.70 -26.89 -17.40
CA PHE A 221 9.13 -26.57 -17.31
C PHE A 221 9.94 -27.46 -18.25
N ILE A 222 11.16 -27.04 -18.59
CA ILE A 222 12.05 -27.79 -19.49
C ILE A 222 12.35 -29.21 -18.98
N TYR A 223 12.34 -29.40 -17.67
CA TYR A 223 12.47 -30.70 -17.02
C TYR A 223 11.29 -31.63 -17.35
N ASP A 224 10.06 -31.12 -17.31
CA ASP A 224 8.82 -31.91 -17.50
C ASP A 224 8.77 -32.57 -18.87
N LEU A 225 9.36 -31.93 -19.90
CA LEU A 225 9.41 -32.44 -21.26
C LEU A 225 10.13 -33.78 -21.38
N SER A 226 10.94 -34.16 -20.39
CA SER A 226 11.64 -35.45 -20.38
C SER A 226 10.98 -36.47 -19.45
N VAL A 227 9.87 -36.15 -18.77
CA VAL A 227 9.23 -37.07 -17.83
C VAL A 227 8.25 -38.00 -18.56
N GLU A 228 8.50 -39.30 -18.48
CA GLU A 228 7.74 -40.35 -19.15
C GLU A 228 7.26 -41.46 -18.20
N ASN A 229 6.16 -42.10 -18.58
CA ASN A 229 5.69 -43.32 -17.95
C ASN A 229 6.47 -44.57 -18.43
N THR A 230 6.05 -45.75 -17.98
CA THR A 230 6.72 -47.01 -18.34
C THR A 230 6.60 -47.34 -19.83
N ASP A 231 5.50 -46.97 -20.46
CA ASP A 231 5.20 -47.23 -21.87
C ASP A 231 5.89 -46.24 -22.82
N GLY A 232 6.43 -45.14 -22.28
CA GLY A 232 7.16 -44.10 -23.03
C GLY A 232 6.28 -42.91 -23.45
N ASP A 233 5.10 -42.77 -22.85
CA ASP A 233 4.26 -41.58 -23.06
C ASP A 233 4.76 -40.43 -22.18
N ASN A 234 4.76 -39.22 -22.74
CA ASN A 234 5.19 -38.02 -22.03
C ASN A 234 4.08 -37.53 -21.09
N LEU A 235 4.44 -37.14 -19.86
CA LEU A 235 3.46 -36.71 -18.86
C LEU A 235 2.83 -35.36 -19.22
N THR A 236 3.53 -34.51 -20.00
CA THR A 236 2.96 -33.24 -20.47
C THR A 236 1.79 -33.42 -21.44
N ASP A 237 1.72 -34.54 -22.16
CA ASP A 237 0.57 -34.88 -23.03
C ASP A 237 -0.69 -35.23 -22.22
N LEU A 238 -0.53 -35.55 -20.93
CA LEU A 238 -1.62 -35.94 -20.03
C LEU A 238 -2.21 -34.77 -19.22
N ILE A 239 -1.67 -33.55 -19.34
CA ILE A 239 -2.15 -32.35 -18.60
C ILE A 239 -3.66 -32.09 -18.84
N GLY A 240 -4.18 -32.42 -20.03
CA GLY A 240 -5.60 -32.34 -20.34
C GLY A 240 -6.48 -33.44 -19.74
N ASN A 241 -5.90 -34.45 -19.09
CA ASN A 241 -6.57 -35.62 -18.52
C ASN A 241 -6.21 -35.81 -17.03
N PRO A 242 -6.75 -35.00 -16.11
CA PRO A 242 -6.28 -34.93 -14.72
C PRO A 242 -6.27 -36.26 -13.96
N GLN A 243 -7.28 -37.12 -14.14
CA GLN A 243 -7.30 -38.43 -13.46
C GLN A 243 -6.21 -39.38 -13.93
N GLU A 244 -5.89 -39.35 -15.22
CA GLU A 244 -4.85 -40.20 -15.81
C GLU A 244 -3.48 -39.68 -15.38
N LEU A 245 -3.26 -38.37 -15.46
CA LEU A 245 -2.05 -37.72 -14.96
C LEU A 245 -1.81 -38.04 -13.47
N GLY A 246 -2.82 -37.89 -12.60
CA GLY A 246 -2.68 -38.19 -11.17
C GLY A 246 -2.38 -39.67 -10.87
N THR A 247 -2.88 -40.58 -11.70
CA THR A 247 -2.55 -42.01 -11.62
C THR A 247 -1.07 -42.27 -11.95
N GLU A 248 -0.55 -41.62 -12.99
CA GLU A 248 0.85 -41.76 -13.39
C GLU A 248 1.81 -41.11 -12.38
N LEU A 249 1.46 -39.92 -11.86
CA LEU A 249 2.23 -39.20 -10.82
C LEU A 249 2.35 -39.98 -9.50
N THR A 250 1.47 -40.96 -9.26
CA THR A 250 1.48 -41.85 -8.08
C THR A 250 1.78 -43.32 -8.40
N SER A 251 2.35 -43.58 -9.59
CA SER A 251 2.55 -44.95 -10.12
C SER A 251 3.81 -45.67 -9.61
N ASN A 252 4.75 -44.95 -8.99
CA ASN A 252 6.12 -45.41 -8.70
C ASN A 252 6.92 -45.84 -9.93
N SER A 253 6.50 -45.40 -11.12
CA SER A 253 7.01 -45.93 -12.39
C SER A 253 7.20 -44.84 -13.44
N LEU A 254 7.72 -43.68 -13.01
CA LEU A 254 8.13 -42.58 -13.88
C LEU A 254 9.64 -42.55 -14.10
N PHE A 255 10.02 -42.06 -15.28
CA PHE A 255 11.39 -42.04 -15.76
C PHE A 255 11.70 -40.72 -16.45
N PHE A 256 12.97 -40.31 -16.42
CA PHE A 256 13.48 -39.16 -17.16
C PHE A 256 14.15 -39.64 -18.45
N ASN A 257 13.64 -39.26 -19.62
CA ASN A 257 14.11 -39.71 -20.92
C ASN A 257 14.96 -38.64 -21.64
N ALA A 258 16.11 -38.31 -21.05
CA ALA A 258 17.07 -37.40 -21.67
C ALA A 258 18.09 -38.19 -22.52
N PRO A 259 18.37 -37.79 -23.79
CA PRO A 259 19.24 -38.54 -24.69
C PRO A 259 20.64 -38.84 -24.13
N THR A 260 21.28 -37.87 -23.47
CA THR A 260 22.60 -38.05 -22.82
C THR A 260 22.47 -38.95 -21.60
N ALA A 261 21.48 -38.69 -20.74
CA ALA A 261 21.29 -39.46 -19.51
C ALA A 261 21.02 -40.95 -19.78
N VAL A 262 20.21 -41.27 -20.79
CA VAL A 262 19.94 -42.65 -21.23
C VAL A 262 21.19 -43.30 -21.81
N THR A 263 21.94 -42.58 -22.65
CA THR A 263 23.16 -43.10 -23.30
C THR A 263 24.24 -43.46 -22.28
N ASN A 264 24.46 -42.60 -21.29
CA ASN A 264 25.52 -42.77 -20.29
C ASN A 264 25.14 -43.74 -19.17
N SER A 265 23.88 -43.75 -18.73
CA SER A 265 23.43 -44.65 -17.65
C SER A 265 22.99 -46.04 -18.16
N GLY A 266 22.72 -46.19 -19.45
CA GLY A 266 22.30 -47.44 -20.09
C GLY A 266 20.81 -47.79 -19.92
N SER A 267 20.03 -46.95 -19.25
CA SER A 267 18.58 -47.06 -19.06
C SER A 267 17.97 -45.69 -18.78
N ARG A 268 16.65 -45.51 -18.85
CA ARG A 268 16.03 -44.23 -18.43
C ARG A 268 16.18 -44.05 -16.90
N PRO A 269 16.75 -42.92 -16.41
CA PRO A 269 16.75 -42.56 -14.99
C PRO A 269 15.37 -42.73 -14.36
N ARG A 270 15.29 -43.36 -13.18
CA ARG A 270 14.01 -43.53 -12.48
C ARG A 270 13.78 -42.39 -11.51
N LEU A 271 12.59 -41.79 -11.56
CA LEU A 271 12.20 -40.68 -10.70
C LEU A 271 11.45 -41.17 -9.44
N TYR A 272 11.45 -40.33 -8.42
CA TYR A 272 10.70 -40.54 -7.19
C TYR A 272 9.22 -40.17 -7.40
N ALA A 273 8.39 -41.17 -7.70
CA ALA A 273 6.94 -41.01 -7.89
C ALA A 273 6.16 -41.90 -6.89
N PRO A 274 6.25 -41.64 -5.58
CA PRO A 274 5.68 -42.52 -4.56
C PRO A 274 4.17 -42.76 -4.74
N THR A 275 3.64 -43.86 -4.18
CA THR A 275 2.20 -44.17 -4.25
C THR A 275 1.31 -43.20 -3.47
N SER A 276 1.93 -42.38 -2.62
CA SER A 276 1.31 -41.21 -1.99
C SER A 276 2.12 -40.01 -2.47
N TYR A 277 1.49 -39.11 -3.22
CA TYR A 277 2.15 -37.90 -3.68
C TYR A 277 2.68 -37.11 -2.48
N ASN A 278 3.96 -36.74 -2.53
CA ASN A 278 4.61 -35.86 -1.57
C ASN A 278 4.88 -34.52 -2.27
N ALA A 279 4.14 -33.48 -1.88
CA ALA A 279 4.29 -32.14 -2.44
C ALA A 279 5.73 -31.63 -2.19
N GLY A 280 6.33 -31.01 -3.22
CA GLY A 280 7.71 -30.51 -3.15
C GLY A 280 8.81 -31.57 -3.25
N SER A 281 8.49 -32.88 -3.29
CA SER A 281 9.49 -33.94 -3.47
C SER A 281 9.21 -34.92 -4.61
N SER A 282 7.94 -35.17 -4.93
CA SER A 282 7.59 -36.10 -6.01
C SER A 282 8.04 -35.52 -7.36
N ILE A 283 8.61 -36.37 -8.22
CA ILE A 283 9.03 -36.08 -9.60
C ILE A 283 10.29 -35.18 -9.72
N ALA A 284 10.43 -34.18 -8.86
CA ALA A 284 11.64 -33.36 -8.70
C ALA A 284 12.85 -34.11 -8.08
N HIS A 285 12.80 -35.43 -7.94
CA HIS A 285 13.88 -36.22 -7.36
C HIS A 285 14.12 -37.55 -8.07
N LEU A 286 15.34 -38.04 -7.97
CA LEU A 286 15.72 -39.41 -8.33
C LEU A 286 15.16 -40.42 -7.33
N ASN A 287 14.87 -41.63 -7.82
CA ASN A 287 14.26 -42.67 -7.02
C ASN A 287 15.23 -43.23 -5.96
N GLU A 288 14.98 -42.94 -4.67
CA GLU A 288 15.77 -43.40 -3.51
C GLU A 288 16.04 -44.91 -3.50
N SER A 289 15.08 -45.75 -3.94
CA SER A 289 15.28 -47.21 -3.95
C SER A 289 16.24 -47.68 -5.06
N THR A 290 16.39 -46.87 -6.10
CA THR A 290 17.27 -47.12 -7.25
C THR A 290 18.66 -46.53 -7.02
N TYR A 291 18.73 -45.37 -6.38
CA TYR A 291 19.94 -44.63 -6.06
C TYR A 291 20.05 -44.42 -4.54
N PRO A 292 20.19 -45.50 -3.73
CA PRO A 292 20.18 -45.37 -2.28
C PRO A 292 21.41 -44.62 -1.78
N SER A 293 21.34 -44.13 -0.54
CA SER A 293 22.47 -43.52 0.17
C SER A 293 23.81 -44.22 -0.08
N GLY A 294 24.82 -43.43 -0.47
CA GLY A 294 26.15 -43.93 -0.85
C GLY A 294 26.30 -44.37 -2.32
N ASN A 295 25.25 -44.22 -3.14
CA ASN A 295 25.33 -44.34 -4.60
C ASN A 295 25.89 -43.05 -5.22
N SER A 296 26.72 -43.16 -6.26
CA SER A 296 27.31 -41.99 -6.94
C SER A 296 26.31 -41.00 -7.53
N ASN A 297 25.02 -41.33 -7.62
CA ASN A 297 23.95 -40.44 -8.08
C ASN A 297 22.86 -40.26 -7.02
N SER A 298 23.18 -40.40 -5.73
CA SER A 298 22.21 -40.22 -4.65
C SER A 298 22.05 -38.76 -4.20
N LEU A 299 22.73 -37.78 -4.82
CA LEU A 299 22.59 -36.38 -4.38
C LEU A 299 21.14 -35.91 -4.53
N MET A 300 20.55 -36.04 -5.72
CA MET A 300 19.20 -35.53 -6.02
C MET A 300 18.08 -36.52 -5.65
N THR A 301 18.22 -37.30 -4.58
CA THR A 301 17.13 -38.12 -4.04
C THR A 301 16.41 -37.38 -2.91
N PRO A 302 15.14 -37.70 -2.58
CA PRO A 302 14.26 -36.78 -1.83
C PRO A 302 14.58 -36.61 -0.35
N GLN A 303 15.55 -37.36 0.19
CA GLN A 303 15.87 -37.33 1.61
C GLN A 303 17.38 -37.44 1.80
N ILE A 304 17.95 -36.53 2.58
CA ILE A 304 19.34 -36.62 3.06
C ILE A 304 19.32 -37.07 4.51
N ALA A 305 20.02 -38.17 4.80
CA ALA A 305 20.09 -38.74 6.14
C ALA A 305 21.20 -38.10 7.00
N PRO A 306 21.12 -38.19 8.35
CA PRO A 306 22.26 -37.88 9.19
C PRO A 306 23.47 -38.76 8.81
N ASN A 307 24.68 -38.21 8.89
CA ASN A 307 25.91 -38.90 8.50
C ASN A 307 25.97 -39.37 7.03
N GLU A 308 25.12 -38.82 6.17
CA GLU A 308 25.25 -38.94 4.71
C GLU A 308 26.08 -37.77 4.19
N VAL A 309 27.15 -38.08 3.47
CA VAL A 309 28.06 -37.08 2.91
C VAL A 309 28.15 -37.31 1.41
N ILE A 310 27.74 -36.32 0.62
CA ILE A 310 27.74 -36.35 -0.85
C ILE A 310 28.25 -35.00 -1.36
N HIS A 311 29.54 -34.94 -1.71
CA HIS A 311 30.20 -33.76 -2.26
C HIS A 311 30.43 -33.90 -3.78
N ASP A 312 29.48 -34.54 -4.46
CA ASP A 312 29.55 -34.94 -5.87
C ASP A 312 28.11 -35.07 -6.41
N PRO A 313 27.64 -34.20 -7.33
CA PRO A 313 26.27 -34.29 -7.87
C PRO A 313 25.93 -35.55 -8.65
N GLY A 314 26.94 -36.33 -9.07
CA GLY A 314 26.77 -37.52 -9.87
C GLY A 314 26.64 -37.25 -11.37
N GLN A 315 27.14 -38.18 -12.19
CA GLN A 315 27.10 -38.08 -13.65
C GLN A 315 25.66 -37.99 -14.18
N LEU A 316 24.71 -38.65 -13.52
CA LEU A 316 23.32 -38.68 -13.98
C LEU A 316 22.67 -37.30 -13.93
N THR A 317 22.87 -36.57 -12.83
CA THR A 317 22.40 -35.18 -12.65
C THR A 317 23.02 -34.28 -13.71
N MET A 318 24.34 -34.42 -13.95
CA MET A 318 25.04 -33.63 -14.96
C MET A 318 24.54 -33.92 -16.39
N ASP A 319 24.24 -35.18 -16.71
CA ASP A 319 23.69 -35.55 -18.01
C ASP A 319 22.28 -34.96 -18.23
N MET A 320 21.45 -34.94 -17.18
CA MET A 320 20.12 -34.30 -17.22
C MET A 320 20.25 -32.80 -17.46
N PHE A 321 21.12 -32.11 -16.71
CA PHE A 321 21.40 -30.68 -16.87
C PHE A 321 21.90 -30.34 -18.27
N GLY A 322 22.81 -31.15 -18.82
CA GLY A 322 23.34 -30.95 -20.16
C GLY A 322 22.27 -31.01 -21.24
N ASP A 323 21.30 -31.92 -21.11
CA ASP A 323 20.19 -32.02 -22.05
C ASP A 323 19.19 -30.86 -21.91
N MET A 324 18.95 -30.37 -20.68
CA MET A 324 18.05 -29.24 -20.43
C MET A 324 18.56 -27.89 -20.99
N GLY A 325 19.87 -27.64 -20.97
CA GLY A 325 20.40 -26.34 -21.40
C GLY A 325 21.78 -25.96 -20.87
N TRP A 326 22.28 -26.61 -19.82
CA TRP A 326 23.60 -26.31 -19.24
C TRP A 326 24.77 -26.67 -20.17
N GLU A 327 24.53 -27.52 -21.17
CA GLU A 327 25.41 -27.64 -22.33
C GLU A 327 24.75 -26.98 -23.55
N PHE A 328 25.41 -25.94 -24.05
CA PHE A 328 24.91 -25.13 -25.15
C PHE A 328 25.95 -24.90 -26.25
N THR A 329 25.48 -24.61 -27.46
CA THR A 329 26.31 -24.15 -28.57
C THR A 329 25.77 -22.81 -29.05
N TYR A 330 26.58 -21.78 -28.91
CA TYR A 330 26.31 -20.40 -29.31
C TYR A 330 26.76 -20.18 -30.75
N ILE A 331 25.96 -19.42 -31.48
CA ILE A 331 26.32 -18.87 -32.77
C ILE A 331 26.34 -17.36 -32.59
N ASP A 332 27.54 -16.80 -32.50
CA ASP A 332 27.74 -15.37 -32.31
C ASP A 332 27.82 -14.70 -33.70
N HIS A 333 26.90 -13.79 -33.97
CA HIS A 333 26.84 -13.08 -35.25
C HIS A 333 26.52 -11.60 -35.05
N THR A 334 27.33 -10.73 -35.64
CA THR A 334 26.98 -9.31 -35.79
C THR A 334 26.16 -9.14 -37.06
N ASN A 335 24.91 -8.68 -36.91
CA ASN A 335 24.02 -8.45 -38.05
C ASN A 335 24.72 -7.61 -39.12
N ARG A 336 24.60 -8.04 -40.38
CA ARG A 336 25.20 -7.32 -41.48
C ARG A 336 24.43 -6.01 -41.71
N PRO A 337 25.10 -4.85 -41.80
CA PRO A 337 24.41 -3.61 -42.16
C PRO A 337 23.91 -3.64 -43.61
N ASN A 338 22.94 -2.77 -43.93
CA ASN A 338 22.59 -2.52 -45.32
C ASN A 338 23.79 -1.99 -46.12
N THR A 339 23.69 -2.03 -47.45
CA THR A 339 24.77 -1.59 -48.32
C THR A 339 24.25 -0.84 -49.55
N GLU A 340 25.00 0.16 -49.97
CA GLU A 340 24.75 0.86 -51.25
C GLU A 340 25.49 0.24 -52.44
N ASP A 341 26.39 -0.73 -52.22
CA ASP A 341 27.13 -1.40 -53.31
C ASP A 341 26.29 -2.52 -53.96
N ILE A 342 25.31 -2.11 -54.75
CA ILE A 342 24.44 -3.01 -55.53
C ILE A 342 25.24 -3.78 -56.60
N GLN A 343 26.46 -3.34 -56.94
CA GLN A 343 27.26 -3.97 -58.00
C GLN A 343 28.19 -5.08 -57.50
N ALA A 344 28.32 -5.24 -56.18
CA ALA A 344 29.02 -6.33 -55.53
C ALA A 344 28.61 -7.68 -56.15
N ASP A 345 29.57 -8.59 -56.30
CA ASP A 345 29.29 -9.95 -56.79
C ASP A 345 28.65 -10.82 -55.69
N SER A 346 29.01 -10.57 -54.43
CA SER A 346 28.49 -11.27 -53.25
C SER A 346 28.59 -10.39 -52.00
N TYR A 347 27.89 -10.83 -50.95
CA TYR A 347 27.91 -10.21 -49.63
C TYR A 347 28.41 -11.21 -48.59
N THR A 348 29.51 -10.86 -47.92
CA THR A 348 30.12 -11.67 -46.86
C THR A 348 29.27 -11.66 -45.59
N ILE A 349 29.02 -12.85 -45.05
CA ILE A 349 28.39 -13.07 -43.76
C ILE A 349 29.36 -13.88 -42.91
N THR A 350 29.57 -13.47 -41.65
CA THR A 350 30.51 -14.08 -40.71
C THR A 350 29.79 -14.46 -39.43
N ALA A 351 30.08 -15.62 -38.88
CA ALA A 351 29.62 -16.04 -37.55
C ALA A 351 30.73 -16.79 -36.83
N SER A 352 30.76 -16.68 -35.51
CA SER A 352 31.66 -17.42 -34.63
C SER A 352 30.87 -18.47 -33.86
N ILE A 353 31.47 -19.63 -33.64
CA ILE A 353 30.82 -20.72 -32.91
C ILE A 353 31.54 -20.94 -31.59
N ARG A 354 30.76 -20.99 -30.50
CA ARG A 354 31.26 -21.33 -29.18
C ARG A 354 30.42 -22.47 -28.62
N SER A 355 31.04 -23.47 -28.02
CA SER A 355 30.33 -24.65 -27.54
C SER A 355 30.94 -25.21 -26.27
N ASP A 356 30.09 -25.53 -25.29
CA ASP A 356 30.51 -26.08 -24.00
C ASP A 356 31.09 -27.51 -24.15
N ILE A 357 30.61 -28.26 -25.16
CA ILE A 357 31.00 -29.66 -25.41
C ILE A 357 31.70 -29.88 -26.74
N GLY A 358 31.79 -28.83 -27.56
CA GLY A 358 32.33 -28.88 -28.92
C GLY A 358 31.26 -29.06 -29.98
N TYR A 359 31.61 -28.68 -31.21
CA TYR A 359 30.73 -28.70 -32.36
C TYR A 359 31.37 -29.39 -33.58
N LYS A 360 30.57 -29.65 -34.62
CA LYS A 360 31.02 -30.23 -35.89
C LYS A 360 31.24 -29.13 -36.93
N PRO A 361 32.48 -28.71 -37.25
CA PRO A 361 32.72 -27.59 -38.16
C PRO A 361 32.11 -27.76 -39.55
N GLU A 362 32.02 -29.00 -40.04
CA GLU A 362 31.43 -29.32 -41.34
C GLU A 362 29.89 -29.18 -41.39
N SER A 363 29.24 -29.06 -40.23
CA SER A 363 27.78 -28.91 -40.13
C SER A 363 27.31 -27.47 -40.28
N ILE A 364 28.23 -26.49 -40.19
CA ILE A 364 27.88 -25.08 -40.14
C ILE A 364 27.38 -24.60 -41.50
N LYS A 365 26.15 -24.11 -41.50
CA LYS A 365 25.46 -23.63 -42.70
C LYS A 365 24.86 -22.26 -42.46
N LEU A 366 24.88 -21.46 -43.53
CA LEU A 366 24.10 -20.25 -43.66
C LEU A 366 22.92 -20.55 -44.59
N TYR A 367 21.71 -20.33 -44.10
CA TYR A 367 20.50 -20.37 -44.91
C TYR A 367 20.12 -18.93 -45.27
N TYR A 368 19.76 -18.68 -46.54
CA TYR A 368 19.29 -17.37 -46.97
C TYR A 368 18.12 -17.47 -47.95
N SER A 369 17.36 -16.39 -48.02
CA SER A 369 16.19 -16.23 -48.88
C SER A 369 16.11 -14.80 -49.42
N LEU A 370 15.55 -14.69 -50.62
CA LEU A 370 15.23 -13.43 -51.29
C LEU A 370 13.74 -13.06 -51.17
N ASP A 371 12.91 -13.95 -50.62
CA ASP A 371 11.45 -13.77 -50.44
C ASP A 371 10.96 -13.96 -48.99
N GLY A 372 11.88 -13.90 -48.01
CA GLY A 372 11.54 -14.05 -46.59
C GLY A 372 11.19 -15.48 -46.18
N PHE A 373 11.80 -16.47 -46.84
CA PHE A 373 11.56 -17.91 -46.71
C PHE A 373 10.11 -18.33 -47.04
N THR A 374 9.42 -17.54 -47.86
CA THR A 374 8.07 -17.86 -48.35
C THR A 374 8.09 -19.04 -49.32
N SER A 375 9.06 -19.05 -50.25
CA SER A 375 9.18 -20.11 -51.25
C SER A 375 10.61 -20.51 -51.61
N ASP A 376 11.62 -19.70 -51.26
CA ASP A 376 13.03 -20.05 -51.43
C ASP A 376 13.76 -20.30 -50.09
N SER A 377 14.65 -21.28 -50.10
CA SER A 377 15.52 -21.62 -48.97
C SER A 377 16.85 -22.12 -49.53
N ASN A 378 17.78 -21.18 -49.68
CA ASN A 378 19.09 -21.44 -50.25
C ASN A 378 20.07 -21.75 -49.12
N VAL A 379 20.99 -22.69 -49.34
CA VAL A 379 21.93 -23.16 -48.32
C VAL A 379 23.36 -22.96 -48.79
N LEU A 380 24.18 -22.34 -47.95
CA LEU A 380 25.61 -22.14 -48.17
C LEU A 380 26.40 -22.82 -47.04
N PRO A 381 27.34 -23.73 -47.34
CA PRO A 381 28.28 -24.19 -46.33
C PRO A 381 29.20 -23.03 -45.94
N MET A 382 29.46 -22.87 -44.65
CA MET A 382 30.40 -21.85 -44.18
C MET A 382 31.83 -22.41 -44.14
N THR A 383 32.82 -21.57 -44.38
CA THR A 383 34.25 -21.94 -44.38
C THR A 383 35.01 -21.20 -43.28
N THR A 384 35.96 -21.87 -42.64
CA THR A 384 36.81 -21.29 -41.58
C THR A 384 37.59 -20.07 -42.08
N THR A 385 37.67 -19.03 -41.25
CA THR A 385 38.53 -17.86 -41.52
C THR A 385 39.95 -18.08 -40.96
N ALA A 386 40.74 -17.00 -40.86
CA ALA A 386 42.03 -17.02 -40.17
C ALA A 386 41.88 -16.95 -38.63
N ASN A 387 40.72 -16.52 -38.13
CA ASN A 387 40.39 -16.49 -36.71
C ASN A 387 39.88 -17.88 -36.28
N ALA A 388 40.19 -18.29 -35.05
CA ALA A 388 39.70 -19.57 -34.52
C ALA A 388 38.18 -19.51 -34.35
N ASP A 389 37.51 -20.61 -34.67
CA ASP A 389 36.06 -20.81 -34.52
C ASP A 389 35.17 -19.79 -35.26
N GLU A 390 35.75 -18.99 -36.16
CA GLU A 390 35.04 -18.04 -37.01
C GLU A 390 34.88 -18.62 -38.43
N PHE A 391 33.68 -18.47 -38.97
CA PHE A 391 33.27 -19.01 -40.26
C PHE A 391 32.64 -17.94 -41.12
N THR A 392 32.79 -18.06 -42.43
CA THR A 392 32.23 -17.11 -43.39
C THR A 392 31.55 -17.81 -44.57
N ALA A 393 30.53 -17.17 -45.12
CA ALA A 393 29.86 -17.53 -46.36
C ALA A 393 29.55 -16.28 -47.19
N GLU A 394 29.43 -16.46 -48.51
CA GLU A 394 29.19 -15.39 -49.48
C GLU A 394 27.79 -15.56 -50.07
N ILE A 395 26.86 -14.67 -49.70
CA ILE A 395 25.53 -14.62 -50.32
C ILE A 395 25.68 -14.01 -51.72
N PRO A 396 25.32 -14.69 -52.81
CA PRO A 396 25.35 -14.12 -54.15
C PRO A 396 24.44 -12.90 -54.26
N SER A 397 24.93 -11.83 -54.89
CA SER A 397 24.12 -10.64 -55.15
C SER A 397 23.26 -10.82 -56.41
N GLU A 398 21.99 -10.44 -56.33
CA GLU A 398 21.11 -10.34 -57.51
C GLU A 398 21.40 -9.09 -58.35
N LYS A 399 22.18 -8.15 -57.81
CA LYS A 399 22.45 -6.83 -58.42
C LYS A 399 21.17 -6.05 -58.74
N VAL A 400 20.19 -6.17 -57.84
CA VAL A 400 18.88 -5.54 -57.89
C VAL A 400 18.77 -4.52 -56.75
N GLU A 401 18.30 -3.32 -57.09
CA GLU A 401 17.97 -2.26 -56.13
C GLU A 401 16.76 -2.69 -55.27
N ASP A 402 16.78 -2.33 -53.99
CA ASP A 402 15.77 -2.68 -52.98
C ASP A 402 15.63 -4.20 -52.72
N GLN A 403 16.64 -5.00 -53.09
CA GLN A 403 16.65 -6.43 -52.75
C GLN A 403 16.92 -6.61 -51.26
N VAL A 404 16.05 -7.36 -50.59
CA VAL A 404 16.20 -7.79 -49.20
C VAL A 404 16.74 -9.22 -49.17
N TYR A 405 17.74 -9.46 -48.34
CA TYR A 405 18.32 -10.78 -48.09
C TYR A 405 18.02 -11.14 -46.64
N THR A 406 17.21 -12.17 -46.43
CA THR A 406 16.92 -12.72 -45.09
C THR A 406 17.75 -13.97 -44.85
N TYR A 407 18.32 -14.15 -43.66
CA TYR A 407 19.19 -15.29 -43.38
C TYR A 407 19.22 -15.74 -41.91
N TYR A 408 19.70 -16.96 -41.69
CA TYR A 408 19.96 -17.55 -40.37
C TYR A 408 21.07 -18.61 -40.46
N PHE A 409 21.61 -19.00 -39.31
CA PHE A 409 22.69 -19.99 -39.18
C PHE A 409 22.19 -21.30 -38.58
N GLU A 410 22.85 -22.40 -38.90
CA GLU A 410 22.63 -23.73 -38.30
C GLU A 410 23.99 -24.36 -37.97
N VAL A 411 24.13 -24.96 -36.79
CA VAL A 411 25.29 -25.77 -36.40
C VAL A 411 24.84 -27.01 -35.63
N GLU A 412 25.57 -28.11 -35.80
CA GLU A 412 25.39 -29.34 -35.06
C GLU A 412 26.53 -29.53 -34.04
N ASP A 413 26.17 -29.87 -32.80
CA ASP A 413 27.16 -30.18 -31.77
C ASP A 413 27.71 -31.62 -31.86
N VAL A 414 28.69 -31.97 -31.02
CA VAL A 414 29.27 -33.34 -31.01
C VAL A 414 28.28 -34.43 -30.57
N LYS A 415 27.18 -34.07 -29.91
CA LYS A 415 26.09 -34.97 -29.50
C LYS A 415 24.97 -35.06 -30.56
N ASN A 416 25.14 -34.43 -31.72
CA ASN A 416 24.19 -34.36 -32.82
C ASN A 416 22.94 -33.50 -32.53
N ARG A 417 23.02 -32.55 -31.59
CA ARG A 417 21.96 -31.56 -31.36
C ARG A 417 22.15 -30.40 -32.33
N VAL A 418 21.04 -29.87 -32.88
CA VAL A 418 21.05 -28.79 -33.86
C VAL A 418 20.68 -27.48 -33.19
N PHE A 419 21.46 -26.44 -33.47
CA PHE A 419 21.26 -25.08 -32.96
C PHE A 419 21.12 -24.13 -34.14
N THR A 420 20.18 -23.18 -34.04
CA THR A 420 19.96 -22.16 -35.06
C THR A 420 20.04 -20.76 -34.46
N TYR A 421 20.55 -19.80 -35.23
CA TYR A 421 20.56 -18.39 -34.83
C TYR A 421 20.14 -17.48 -36.00
N PRO A 422 19.09 -16.66 -35.85
CA PRO A 422 18.19 -16.61 -34.70
C PRO A 422 17.45 -17.94 -34.51
N SER A 423 16.86 -18.16 -33.33
CA SER A 423 16.08 -19.37 -33.05
C SER A 423 14.87 -19.44 -33.99
N LEU A 424 14.78 -20.53 -34.76
CA LEU A 424 13.68 -20.75 -35.72
C LEU A 424 12.38 -21.21 -35.07
N LEU A 425 12.36 -21.38 -33.75
CA LEU A 425 11.14 -21.82 -33.08
C LEU A 425 10.06 -20.75 -33.19
N VAL A 426 10.44 -19.47 -33.20
CA VAL A 426 9.53 -18.33 -33.42
C VAL A 426 9.51 -18.00 -34.91
N THR A 427 8.31 -17.98 -35.51
CA THR A 427 8.14 -17.59 -36.92
C THR A 427 8.63 -16.16 -37.16
N ASP A 428 9.24 -15.91 -38.32
CA ASP A 428 9.68 -14.59 -38.80
C ASP A 428 10.90 -13.96 -38.08
N ARG A 429 11.66 -14.71 -37.26
CA ARG A 429 12.95 -14.26 -36.72
C ARG A 429 14.11 -14.61 -37.66
N PHE A 430 14.43 -13.69 -38.56
CA PHE A 430 15.59 -13.80 -39.44
C PHE A 430 16.43 -12.52 -39.37
N PHE A 431 17.74 -12.65 -39.57
CA PHE A 431 18.54 -11.48 -39.89
C PHE A 431 18.16 -10.99 -41.28
N SER A 432 18.27 -9.69 -41.50
CA SER A 432 18.06 -9.13 -42.83
C SER A 432 18.95 -7.93 -43.08
N PHE A 433 19.36 -7.80 -44.34
CA PHE A 433 19.95 -6.58 -44.87
C PHE A 433 19.42 -6.36 -46.29
N SER A 434 19.56 -5.14 -46.77
CA SER A 434 19.13 -4.75 -48.10
C SER A 434 20.22 -4.01 -48.87
N SER A 435 20.10 -4.03 -50.19
CA SER A 435 21.01 -3.31 -51.09
C SER A 435 20.28 -2.22 -51.86
N SER A 436 20.47 -0.95 -51.49
CA SER A 436 19.85 0.21 -52.14
C SER A 436 20.72 1.47 -51.98
N PRO A 437 20.66 2.47 -52.89
CA PRO A 437 21.41 3.71 -52.73
C PRO A 437 20.84 4.53 -51.57
N ASP A 438 21.70 5.07 -50.71
CA ASP A 438 21.28 5.95 -49.62
C ASP A 438 21.34 7.42 -50.04
N GLN A 439 20.26 8.17 -49.77
CA GLN A 439 20.13 9.61 -50.05
C GLN A 439 19.53 10.36 -48.85
N THR A 440 19.34 9.68 -47.73
CA THR A 440 18.69 10.22 -46.54
C THR A 440 19.73 10.47 -45.47
N ALA A 441 19.61 11.58 -44.75
CA ALA A 441 20.47 11.82 -43.60
C ALA A 441 19.95 11.04 -42.39
N PRO A 442 20.84 10.62 -41.46
CA PRO A 442 20.44 9.97 -40.21
C PRO A 442 19.41 10.78 -39.42
N VAL A 443 18.52 10.11 -38.71
CA VAL A 443 17.55 10.73 -37.79
C VAL A 443 18.11 10.66 -36.36
N ILE A 444 18.26 11.81 -35.71
CA ILE A 444 18.74 11.93 -34.33
C ILE A 444 17.55 12.23 -33.41
N THR A 445 17.37 11.42 -32.37
CA THR A 445 16.44 11.66 -31.26
C THR A 445 17.24 11.71 -29.96
N HIS A 446 17.03 12.75 -29.14
CA HIS A 446 17.82 12.98 -27.93
C HIS A 446 17.00 13.64 -26.82
N ASN A 447 17.11 13.13 -25.60
CA ASN A 447 16.57 13.73 -24.38
C ASN A 447 17.65 14.55 -23.67
N GLN A 448 17.48 15.87 -23.60
CA GLN A 448 18.46 16.75 -23.00
C GLN A 448 18.43 16.69 -21.46
N PRO A 449 19.59 16.70 -20.76
CA PRO A 449 19.64 16.98 -19.33
C PRO A 449 19.10 18.38 -19.01
N ASN A 450 18.65 18.62 -17.77
CA ASN A 450 18.20 19.95 -17.34
C ASN A 450 19.36 20.87 -16.93
N PHE A 451 20.39 20.31 -16.30
CA PHE A 451 21.56 21.02 -15.78
C PHE A 451 22.71 20.04 -15.51
N ILE A 452 23.86 20.56 -15.08
CA ILE A 452 25.04 19.81 -14.65
C ILE A 452 25.37 20.20 -13.22
N ARG A 453 25.58 19.27 -12.31
CA ARG A 453 26.06 19.59 -10.96
C ARG A 453 27.57 19.67 -10.95
N LEU A 454 28.13 20.56 -10.15
CA LEU A 454 29.59 20.63 -9.94
C LEU A 454 30.20 19.33 -9.42
N THR A 455 29.40 18.51 -8.74
CA THR A 455 29.79 17.21 -8.19
C THR A 455 29.70 16.07 -9.19
N ASP A 456 29.05 16.26 -10.34
CA ASP A 456 28.88 15.20 -11.33
C ASP A 456 30.26 14.80 -11.89
N PRO A 457 30.65 13.52 -11.86
CA PRO A 457 31.97 13.10 -12.36
C PRO A 457 32.05 13.10 -13.90
N LYS A 458 30.89 13.00 -14.57
CA LYS A 458 30.73 12.98 -16.02
C LYS A 458 29.37 13.54 -16.43
N ILE A 459 29.31 14.10 -17.65
CA ILE A 459 28.05 14.46 -18.33
C ILE A 459 27.80 13.38 -19.38
N THR A 460 26.70 12.66 -19.25
CA THR A 460 26.31 11.60 -20.21
C THR A 460 25.28 12.16 -21.18
N ILE A 461 25.56 12.04 -22.48
CA ILE A 461 24.66 12.44 -23.57
C ILE A 461 24.31 11.17 -24.36
N ASP A 462 23.02 10.81 -24.35
CA ASP A 462 22.50 9.64 -25.05
C ASP A 462 21.60 10.04 -26.22
N ALA A 463 21.79 9.45 -27.39
CA ALA A 463 20.97 9.72 -28.56
C ALA A 463 20.63 8.43 -29.31
N VAL A 464 19.38 8.30 -29.72
CA VAL A 464 18.98 7.26 -30.68
C VAL A 464 19.20 7.82 -32.09
N ILE A 465 20.08 7.16 -32.84
CA ILE A 465 20.49 7.63 -34.17
C ILE A 465 20.25 6.51 -35.17
N THR A 466 19.24 6.69 -36.01
CA THR A 466 18.81 5.67 -36.98
C THR A 466 19.08 6.12 -38.40
N ASP A 467 19.48 5.19 -39.26
CA ASP A 467 19.67 5.44 -40.68
C ASP A 467 19.67 4.14 -41.50
N PHE A 468 19.64 4.26 -42.83
CA PHE A 468 19.74 3.10 -43.71
C PHE A 468 21.13 2.46 -43.66
N LEU A 469 22.21 3.25 -43.61
CA LEU A 469 23.59 2.77 -43.45
C LEU A 469 24.12 3.00 -42.03
N PRO A 470 25.24 2.36 -41.63
CA PRO A 470 25.88 2.64 -40.34
C PRO A 470 26.25 4.12 -40.21
N VAL A 471 26.12 4.64 -38.99
CA VAL A 471 26.31 6.06 -38.70
C VAL A 471 27.52 6.30 -37.81
N ASN A 472 28.29 7.32 -38.13
CA ASN A 472 29.30 7.92 -37.25
C ASN A 472 28.69 9.15 -36.58
N ALA A 473 28.66 9.18 -35.25
CA ALA A 473 28.11 10.28 -34.47
C ALA A 473 29.18 10.98 -33.62
N GLU A 474 29.08 12.30 -33.54
CA GLU A 474 29.99 13.18 -32.82
C GLU A 474 29.21 14.16 -31.94
N LEU A 475 29.72 14.39 -30.73
CA LEU A 475 29.27 15.44 -29.82
C LEU A 475 30.25 16.60 -29.89
N GLU A 476 29.79 17.78 -30.28
CA GLU A 476 30.57 19.01 -30.18
C GLU A 476 30.06 19.84 -29.00
N PHE A 477 30.94 20.24 -28.09
CA PHE A 477 30.57 21.01 -26.89
C PHE A 477 31.62 22.05 -26.47
N PHE A 478 31.21 23.05 -25.69
CA PHE A 478 32.10 24.03 -25.06
C PHE A 478 31.51 24.59 -23.76
N VAL A 479 32.34 25.25 -22.96
CA VAL A 479 31.93 25.92 -21.72
C VAL A 479 31.99 27.43 -21.92
N ASN A 480 30.90 28.14 -21.64
CA ASN A 480 30.76 29.60 -21.80
C ASN A 480 31.18 30.08 -23.20
N ASP A 481 32.11 31.03 -23.30
CA ASP A 481 32.69 31.50 -24.57
C ASP A 481 33.98 30.73 -24.96
N GLY A 482 34.13 29.50 -24.48
CA GLY A 482 35.29 28.64 -24.73
C GLY A 482 35.40 28.12 -26.17
N ASN A 483 36.49 27.43 -26.47
CA ASN A 483 36.66 26.77 -27.77
C ASN A 483 35.86 25.45 -27.83
N PRO A 484 35.14 25.16 -28.92
CA PRO A 484 34.50 23.87 -29.16
C PRO A 484 35.48 22.70 -29.08
N GLN A 485 35.05 21.63 -28.42
CA GLN A 485 35.69 20.32 -28.34
C GLN A 485 34.76 19.29 -28.98
N THR A 486 35.32 18.23 -29.54
CA THR A 486 34.55 17.15 -30.19
C THR A 486 34.94 15.81 -29.59
N ILE A 487 33.94 14.98 -29.25
CA ILE A 487 34.11 13.58 -28.87
C ILE A 487 33.21 12.69 -29.73
N SER A 488 33.65 11.48 -30.03
CA SER A 488 32.84 10.50 -30.75
C SER A 488 31.83 9.85 -29.81
N PHE A 489 30.65 9.56 -30.31
CA PHE A 489 29.71 8.67 -29.65
C PHE A 489 30.15 7.21 -29.82
N GLU A 490 29.87 6.39 -28.82
CA GLU A 490 29.97 4.93 -28.87
C GLU A 490 28.56 4.35 -29.07
N LEU A 491 28.43 3.38 -29.98
CA LEU A 491 27.18 2.61 -30.12
C LEU A 491 27.08 1.65 -28.93
N VAL A 492 26.12 1.88 -28.04
CA VAL A 492 25.94 1.11 -26.80
C VAL A 492 24.94 -0.02 -26.99
N ASP A 493 23.91 0.20 -27.81
CA ASP A 493 22.93 -0.83 -28.16
C ASP A 493 22.59 -0.77 -29.65
N ASN A 494 22.92 -1.87 -30.35
CA ASN A 494 22.68 -2.02 -31.77
C ASN A 494 21.19 -2.25 -32.12
N ALA A 495 20.39 -2.81 -31.21
CA ALA A 495 18.97 -3.09 -31.46
C ALA A 495 18.14 -1.81 -31.47
N THR A 496 18.40 -0.90 -30.53
CA THR A 496 17.73 0.40 -30.43
C THR A 496 18.46 1.52 -31.16
N SER A 497 19.66 1.26 -31.69
CA SER A 497 20.55 2.27 -32.26
C SER A 497 20.87 3.39 -31.26
N LEU A 498 21.13 3.02 -30.01
CA LEU A 498 21.47 3.93 -28.92
C LEU A 498 22.97 4.23 -28.92
N TYR A 499 23.29 5.51 -29.01
CA TYR A 499 24.64 6.05 -28.97
C TYR A 499 24.85 6.84 -27.68
N ARG A 500 26.02 6.69 -27.04
CA ARG A 500 26.41 7.43 -25.83
C ARG A 500 27.71 8.19 -26.02
N ALA A 501 27.77 9.41 -25.49
CA ALA A 501 28.98 10.20 -25.34
C ALA A 501 29.12 10.68 -23.88
N GLU A 502 30.31 10.53 -23.30
CA GLU A 502 30.58 10.93 -21.91
C GLU A 502 31.64 12.02 -21.84
N ILE A 503 31.31 13.15 -21.21
CA ILE A 503 32.22 14.25 -20.97
C ILE A 503 32.71 14.19 -19.51
N VAL A 504 33.99 13.94 -19.30
CA VAL A 504 34.58 13.94 -17.95
C VAL A 504 34.70 15.38 -17.41
N THR A 505 33.91 15.72 -16.40
CA THR A 505 33.77 17.11 -15.88
C THR A 505 35.04 17.65 -15.23
N SER A 506 35.86 16.78 -14.63
CA SER A 506 37.14 17.16 -14.01
C SER A 506 38.13 17.81 -14.99
N ASN A 507 37.94 17.61 -16.30
CA ASN A 507 38.73 18.25 -17.35
C ASN A 507 38.26 19.68 -17.70
N LEU A 508 37.08 20.09 -17.25
CA LEU A 508 36.42 21.34 -17.67
C LEU A 508 36.57 22.50 -16.67
N SER A 509 37.03 22.24 -15.44
CA SER A 509 37.18 23.26 -14.39
C SER A 509 35.91 24.11 -14.17
N LEU A 510 34.74 23.46 -14.15
CA LEU A 510 33.44 24.11 -14.06
C LEU A 510 33.27 24.89 -12.74
N MET A 511 32.55 26.00 -12.79
CA MET A 511 32.08 26.81 -11.66
C MET A 511 30.56 26.95 -11.71
N GLU A 512 29.94 27.19 -10.55
CA GLU A 512 28.51 27.48 -10.49
C GLU A 512 28.18 28.71 -11.35
N GLY A 513 27.16 28.59 -12.19
CA GLY A 513 26.75 29.60 -13.15
C GLY A 513 27.43 29.51 -14.51
N ASP A 514 28.38 28.59 -14.72
CA ASP A 514 28.87 28.27 -16.06
C ASP A 514 27.76 27.66 -16.93
N ILE A 515 27.88 27.79 -18.25
CA ILE A 515 26.99 27.17 -19.23
C ILE A 515 27.79 26.19 -20.08
N VAL A 516 27.38 24.93 -20.13
CA VAL A 516 27.90 23.95 -21.08
C VAL A 516 26.97 23.86 -22.29
N SER A 517 27.49 24.24 -23.45
CA SER A 517 26.76 24.23 -24.72
C SER A 517 27.16 23.01 -25.54
N TYR A 518 26.21 22.25 -26.09
CA TYR A 518 26.52 21.09 -26.96
C TYR A 518 25.56 20.91 -28.15
N LYS A 519 26.02 20.19 -29.17
CA LYS A 519 25.23 19.73 -30.32
C LYS A 519 25.71 18.35 -30.77
N ILE A 520 24.82 17.58 -31.36
CA ILE A 520 25.05 16.22 -31.87
C ILE A 520 25.09 16.27 -33.39
N THR A 521 26.10 15.67 -34.02
CA THR A 521 26.19 15.52 -35.48
C THR A 521 26.27 14.05 -35.81
N ALA A 522 25.40 13.58 -36.70
CA ALA A 522 25.39 12.22 -37.21
C ALA A 522 25.70 12.24 -38.71
N THR A 523 26.60 11.37 -39.17
CA THR A 523 26.97 11.24 -40.58
C THR A 523 26.96 9.77 -40.96
N ASP A 524 26.18 9.42 -41.98
CA ASP A 524 26.12 8.06 -42.50
C ASP A 524 27.41 7.66 -43.20
N GLN A 525 27.52 6.37 -43.54
CA GLN A 525 28.63 5.82 -44.32
C GLN A 525 28.30 5.72 -45.82
N SER A 526 27.33 6.49 -46.33
CA SER A 526 27.02 6.55 -47.76
C SER A 526 28.16 7.21 -48.55
N ALA A 527 28.18 7.00 -49.87
CA ALA A 527 29.11 7.69 -50.76
C ALA A 527 28.93 9.23 -50.74
N ASP A 528 27.71 9.69 -50.46
CA ASP A 528 27.36 11.11 -50.37
C ASP A 528 27.59 11.69 -48.96
N GLN A 529 27.86 10.85 -47.95
CA GLN A 529 28.04 11.21 -46.54
C GLN A 529 26.90 12.09 -46.02
N ASN A 530 25.66 11.59 -46.10
CA ASN A 530 24.51 12.37 -45.65
C ASN A 530 24.64 12.60 -44.13
N SER A 531 24.29 13.81 -43.69
CA SER A 531 24.52 14.24 -42.31
C SER A 531 23.37 15.06 -41.76
N SER A 532 23.12 14.91 -40.47
CA SER A 532 22.14 15.67 -39.69
C SER A 532 22.77 16.21 -38.41
N VAL A 533 22.17 17.28 -37.87
CA VAL A 533 22.62 17.94 -36.64
C VAL A 533 21.43 18.17 -35.72
N PHE A 534 21.60 17.91 -34.43
CA PHE A 534 20.62 18.16 -33.38
C PHE A 534 21.22 19.03 -32.25
N PRO A 535 20.62 20.17 -31.90
CA PRO A 535 19.51 20.84 -32.59
C PRO A 535 19.94 21.46 -33.94
N THR A 536 18.98 21.83 -34.78
CA THR A 536 19.22 22.23 -36.19
C THR A 536 19.82 23.63 -36.38
N SER A 537 19.86 24.49 -35.36
CA SER A 537 20.35 25.87 -35.50
C SER A 537 21.22 26.37 -34.34
N ASP A 538 20.89 26.03 -33.09
CA ASP A 538 21.60 26.48 -31.88
C ASP A 538 22.15 25.30 -31.06
N TYR A 539 22.91 25.59 -30.00
CA TYR A 539 23.38 24.59 -29.04
C TYR A 539 22.34 24.38 -27.93
N ILE A 540 22.32 23.19 -27.36
CA ILE A 540 21.65 22.96 -26.07
C ILE A 540 22.53 23.54 -24.98
N GLU A 541 21.97 24.37 -24.11
CA GLU A 541 22.66 25.04 -23.02
C GLU A 541 22.29 24.40 -21.67
N LEU A 542 23.27 23.84 -20.98
CA LEU A 542 23.13 23.27 -19.65
C LEU A 542 23.77 24.18 -18.62
N ASN A 543 23.00 24.64 -17.64
CA ASN A 543 23.54 25.43 -16.52
C ASN A 543 24.32 24.53 -15.57
N VAL A 544 25.47 25.02 -15.09
CA VAL A 544 26.22 24.38 -14.02
C VAL A 544 25.73 24.90 -12.68
N VAL A 545 25.32 23.98 -11.81
CA VAL A 545 24.69 24.29 -10.52
C VAL A 545 25.41 23.61 -9.35
N SER A 546 25.17 24.10 -8.13
CA SER A 546 25.65 23.50 -6.89
C SER A 546 24.46 23.11 -6.00
N THR A 547 24.67 22.13 -5.12
CA THR A 547 23.73 21.81 -4.05
C THR A 547 23.98 22.75 -2.85
N ALA A 548 22.93 23.06 -2.10
CA ALA A 548 23.05 23.78 -0.84
C ALA A 548 23.61 22.87 0.26
N ASP A 549 23.93 23.45 1.42
CA ASP A 549 24.28 22.68 2.62
C ASP A 549 23.08 21.81 3.04
N PRO A 550 23.30 20.55 3.48
CA PRO A 550 22.23 19.67 3.95
C PRO A 550 21.45 20.24 5.14
N ALA A 551 20.15 19.98 5.20
CA ALA A 551 19.25 20.39 6.27
C ALA A 551 18.54 19.20 6.91
N ASN A 552 18.18 19.30 8.20
CA ASN A 552 17.45 18.24 8.91
C ASN A 552 15.94 18.24 8.59
N TYR A 553 15.41 19.33 8.03
CA TYR A 553 14.02 19.49 7.66
C TYR A 553 13.90 20.51 6.54
N TYR A 554 12.75 20.55 5.87
CA TYR A 554 12.42 21.58 4.89
C TYR A 554 10.92 21.87 4.92
N PHE A 555 10.54 23.14 4.79
CA PHE A 555 9.15 23.55 4.67
C PHE A 555 8.99 24.70 3.68
N ASN A 556 7.99 24.63 2.80
CA ASN A 556 7.64 25.73 1.91
C ASN A 556 6.14 25.67 1.53
N ASP A 557 5.45 26.79 1.71
CA ASP A 557 4.03 26.99 1.34
C ASP A 557 3.86 27.66 -0.04
N PHE A 558 4.98 27.91 -0.73
CA PHE A 558 5.10 28.50 -2.07
C PHE A 558 4.43 29.88 -2.27
N ASN A 559 4.01 30.53 -1.19
CA ASN A 559 3.34 31.83 -1.23
C ASN A 559 4.29 32.98 -1.61
N ASP A 560 5.58 32.87 -1.27
CA ASP A 560 6.64 33.75 -1.79
C ASP A 560 7.33 33.11 -2.99
N ILE A 561 6.66 33.19 -4.15
CA ILE A 561 7.09 32.59 -5.43
C ILE A 561 8.58 32.82 -5.73
N SER A 562 9.09 34.03 -5.47
CA SER A 562 10.48 34.37 -5.82
C SER A 562 11.49 33.73 -4.87
N ALA A 563 11.17 33.68 -3.57
CA ALA A 563 12.03 33.01 -2.59
C ALA A 563 11.98 31.49 -2.79
N SER A 564 10.78 30.91 -2.92
CA SER A 564 10.61 29.46 -3.09
C SER A 564 11.28 28.94 -4.36
N ALA A 565 11.24 29.69 -5.47
CA ALA A 565 11.96 29.32 -6.69
C ALA A 565 13.48 29.20 -6.52
N MET A 566 14.08 29.87 -5.53
CA MET A 566 15.51 29.76 -5.27
C MET A 566 15.90 28.42 -4.64
N ASP A 567 14.97 27.73 -3.97
CA ASP A 567 15.22 26.46 -3.30
C ASP A 567 15.27 25.28 -4.27
N PHE A 568 14.82 25.45 -5.52
CA PHE A 568 14.78 24.39 -6.53
C PHE A 568 15.73 24.68 -7.70
N PHE A 569 16.23 23.62 -8.32
CA PHE A 569 16.93 23.75 -9.60
C PHE A 569 15.95 24.17 -10.69
N ASN A 570 16.40 25.02 -11.61
CA ASN A 570 15.53 25.47 -12.70
C ASN A 570 15.06 24.27 -13.53
N SER A 571 13.76 24.19 -13.72
CA SER A 571 13.11 23.23 -14.61
C SER A 571 12.48 23.96 -15.78
N ASN A 572 12.52 23.33 -16.96
CA ASN A 572 11.83 23.87 -18.14
C ASN A 572 10.31 23.65 -18.05
N ASN A 573 9.89 22.59 -17.35
CA ASN A 573 8.53 22.08 -17.40
C ASN A 573 7.82 22.09 -16.04
N PHE A 574 8.49 22.56 -14.98
CA PHE A 574 7.90 22.88 -13.69
C PHE A 574 8.19 24.33 -13.31
N ARG A 575 7.21 25.00 -12.69
CA ARG A 575 7.33 26.39 -12.23
C ARG A 575 6.59 26.59 -10.92
N ILE A 576 7.18 27.40 -10.04
CA ILE A 576 6.46 27.94 -8.90
C ILE A 576 5.74 29.20 -9.36
N LYS A 577 4.41 29.22 -9.26
CA LYS A 577 3.56 30.31 -9.74
C LYS A 577 2.17 30.25 -9.09
N GLU A 578 1.45 31.37 -9.14
CA GLU A 578 -0.01 31.37 -9.01
C GLU A 578 -0.62 30.83 -10.31
N GLU A 579 -1.52 29.85 -10.20
CA GLU A 579 -2.21 29.25 -11.35
C GLU A 579 -3.73 29.50 -11.29
N ALA A 580 -4.37 29.62 -12.45
CA ALA A 580 -5.80 29.84 -12.51
C ALA A 580 -6.58 28.69 -11.87
N GLY A 581 -7.43 29.01 -10.88
CA GLY A 581 -8.20 28.01 -10.11
C GLY A 581 -7.62 27.70 -8.72
N PHE A 582 -6.51 28.34 -8.37
CA PHE A 582 -5.83 28.27 -7.07
C PHE A 582 -5.72 29.68 -6.46
N ASP A 583 -5.78 29.77 -5.14
CA ASP A 583 -5.83 31.04 -4.40
C ASP A 583 -4.43 31.64 -4.17
N ASN A 584 -3.38 30.83 -4.26
CA ASN A 584 -2.00 31.18 -3.93
C ASN A 584 -0.97 30.47 -4.82
N GLY A 585 0.32 30.68 -4.52
CA GLY A 585 1.42 30.09 -5.28
C GLY A 585 1.63 28.62 -4.92
N ALA A 586 1.96 27.79 -5.91
CA ALA A 586 2.30 26.38 -5.74
C ALA A 586 3.32 25.94 -6.82
N ILE A 587 3.88 24.74 -6.70
CA ILE A 587 4.63 24.10 -7.79
C ILE A 587 3.62 23.57 -8.81
N HIS A 588 3.82 23.90 -10.07
CA HIS A 588 2.98 23.46 -11.18
C HIS A 588 3.84 22.87 -12.29
N SER A 589 3.44 21.72 -12.84
CA SER A 589 3.92 21.29 -14.16
C SER A 589 3.44 22.26 -15.24
N ASP A 590 3.87 22.04 -16.49
CA ASP A 590 3.18 22.63 -17.63
C ASP A 590 1.72 22.15 -17.67
N HIS A 591 0.82 23.07 -18.07
CA HIS A 591 -0.63 22.85 -18.11
C HIS A 591 -1.22 23.32 -19.46
N PRO A 592 -1.64 22.39 -20.35
CA PRO A 592 -1.41 20.94 -20.26
C PRO A 592 0.08 20.60 -20.37
N TYR A 593 0.47 19.41 -19.88
CA TYR A 593 1.77 18.84 -20.25
C TYR A 593 1.69 18.26 -21.67
N LEU A 594 2.85 18.03 -22.29
CA LEU A 594 2.95 17.49 -23.65
C LEU A 594 3.21 15.98 -23.62
N ASP A 595 2.70 15.28 -24.64
CA ASP A 595 3.03 13.89 -24.94
C ASP A 595 4.55 13.67 -24.99
N GLY A 596 4.98 12.46 -24.70
CA GLY A 596 6.36 12.04 -24.78
C GLY A 596 6.92 12.15 -26.21
N THR A 597 8.09 12.79 -26.33
CA THR A 597 8.77 13.02 -27.62
C THR A 597 10.21 12.50 -27.65
N GLY A 598 10.65 11.88 -26.56
CA GLY A 598 12.00 11.39 -26.38
C GLY A 598 12.23 10.01 -26.99
N THR A 599 13.29 9.36 -26.55
CA THR A 599 13.50 7.93 -26.82
C THR A 599 12.26 7.14 -26.41
N ASN A 600 11.82 6.19 -27.24
CA ASN A 600 10.57 5.42 -27.08
C ASN A 600 9.28 6.27 -27.05
N SER A 601 9.33 7.52 -27.53
CA SER A 601 8.22 8.47 -27.40
C SER A 601 7.87 8.79 -25.93
N GLU A 602 8.85 8.80 -25.04
CA GLU A 602 8.65 9.08 -23.61
C GLU A 602 9.25 10.44 -23.21
N SER A 603 8.76 11.07 -22.14
CA SER A 603 9.35 12.29 -21.60
C SER A 603 9.28 12.34 -20.08
N ASN A 604 10.30 12.95 -19.47
CA ASN A 604 10.41 13.10 -18.03
C ASN A 604 10.49 14.58 -17.66
N TYR A 605 9.49 15.05 -16.93
CA TYR A 605 9.40 16.38 -16.37
C TYR A 605 9.93 16.26 -14.95
N THR A 606 10.96 17.01 -14.58
CA THR A 606 11.52 16.93 -13.22
C THR A 606 11.64 18.29 -12.56
N LEU A 607 11.45 18.32 -11.25
CA LEU A 607 11.79 19.43 -10.38
C LEU A 607 12.56 18.88 -9.18
N GLU A 608 13.72 19.46 -8.90
CA GLU A 608 14.64 18.95 -7.89
C GLU A 608 14.92 20.01 -6.81
N LEU A 609 14.83 19.60 -5.55
CA LEU A 609 15.17 20.44 -4.40
C LEU A 609 16.69 20.59 -4.29
N LYS A 610 17.20 21.82 -4.16
CA LYS A 610 18.64 22.11 -4.05
C LYS A 610 19.25 21.70 -2.72
N ILE A 611 18.42 21.61 -1.69
CA ILE A 611 18.80 21.37 -0.31
C ILE A 611 18.72 19.86 -0.06
N PRO A 612 19.86 19.16 0.16
CA PRO A 612 19.82 17.78 0.61
C PRO A 612 19.18 17.68 1.99
N ILE A 613 18.45 16.60 2.24
CA ILE A 613 17.82 16.32 3.54
C ILE A 613 18.63 15.26 4.28
N ILE A 614 18.99 15.56 5.52
CA ILE A 614 19.54 14.58 6.46
C ILE A 614 18.37 13.78 7.02
N VAL A 615 18.31 12.50 6.69
CA VAL A 615 17.19 11.63 7.07
C VAL A 615 17.21 11.36 8.57
N SER A 616 16.09 11.57 9.25
CA SER A 616 15.98 11.41 10.70
C SER A 616 16.04 9.93 11.13
N GLU A 617 16.55 9.66 12.34
CA GLU A 617 16.51 8.33 12.98
C GLU A 617 15.11 7.96 13.50
N GLY A 618 14.25 8.96 13.68
CA GLY A 618 12.84 8.80 14.03
C GLY A 618 11.92 8.97 12.82
N GLU A 619 10.99 9.93 12.91
CA GLU A 619 9.99 10.16 11.88
C GLU A 619 10.54 10.94 10.68
N ALA A 620 11.01 10.17 9.70
CA ALA A 620 11.43 10.70 8.41
C ALA A 620 10.22 10.86 7.47
N LEU A 621 9.22 11.66 7.85
CA LEU A 621 8.01 11.88 7.06
C LEU A 621 8.15 13.07 6.10
N MET A 622 7.58 12.93 4.91
CA MET A 622 7.36 14.00 3.95
C MET A 622 5.86 14.11 3.68
N THR A 623 5.31 15.31 3.79
CA THR A 623 3.93 15.60 3.44
C THR A 623 3.83 16.78 2.47
N PHE A 624 2.82 16.75 1.60
CA PHE A 624 2.47 17.87 0.71
C PHE A 624 1.05 17.72 0.20
N ASP A 625 0.42 18.81 -0.21
CA ASP A 625 -0.86 18.78 -0.91
C ASP A 625 -0.63 18.64 -2.42
N GLU A 626 -1.45 17.85 -3.10
CA GLU A 626 -1.33 17.68 -4.55
C GLU A 626 -2.65 17.60 -5.32
N VAL A 627 -2.57 17.91 -6.63
CA VAL A 627 -3.60 17.64 -7.63
C VAL A 627 -2.96 16.94 -8.83
N VAL A 628 -3.34 15.69 -9.08
CA VAL A 628 -2.86 14.90 -10.23
C VAL A 628 -3.97 14.75 -11.26
N LEU A 629 -3.77 15.29 -12.47
CA LEU A 629 -4.67 15.16 -13.61
C LEU A 629 -3.89 14.78 -14.87
N ILE A 630 -3.35 13.56 -14.86
CA ILE A 630 -2.56 12.94 -15.93
C ILE A 630 -3.28 11.71 -16.50
N GLU A 631 -2.82 11.17 -17.63
CA GLU A 631 -3.43 10.00 -18.25
C GLU A 631 -3.46 8.80 -17.30
N PRO A 632 -4.64 8.19 -17.05
CA PRO A 632 -4.73 6.99 -16.24
C PRO A 632 -4.37 5.75 -17.06
N GLY A 633 -3.61 4.82 -16.47
CA GLY A 633 -3.41 3.49 -17.02
C GLY A 633 -4.69 2.64 -17.11
N ASP A 634 -4.61 1.48 -17.77
CA ASP A 634 -5.72 0.53 -17.91
C ASP A 634 -6.28 0.07 -16.56
N ALA A 635 -7.51 -0.45 -16.57
CA ALA A 635 -8.12 -0.97 -15.35
C ALA A 635 -7.29 -2.13 -14.76
N ASN A 636 -6.77 -1.93 -13.54
CA ASN A 636 -5.88 -2.83 -12.78
C ASN A 636 -4.41 -2.84 -13.20
N SER A 637 -3.96 -1.96 -14.09
CA SER A 637 -2.53 -1.83 -14.36
C SER A 637 -1.78 -1.35 -13.11
N THR A 638 -0.60 -1.89 -12.86
CA THR A 638 0.26 -1.56 -11.72
C THR A 638 1.47 -0.77 -12.18
N PHE A 639 2.07 0.02 -11.29
CA PHE A 639 3.29 0.77 -11.60
C PHE A 639 4.36 -0.16 -12.20
N GLY A 640 4.99 0.27 -13.29
CA GLY A 640 5.98 -0.50 -14.06
C GLY A 640 5.41 -1.44 -15.15
N SER A 641 4.09 -1.61 -15.24
CA SER A 641 3.46 -2.35 -16.35
C SER A 641 3.33 -1.50 -17.63
N ASN A 642 3.31 -2.13 -18.81
CA ASN A 642 3.24 -1.40 -20.09
C ASN A 642 1.90 -0.66 -20.30
N ASP A 643 0.87 -1.03 -19.53
CA ASP A 643 -0.46 -0.44 -19.52
C ASP A 643 -0.63 0.58 -18.37
N PHE A 644 0.49 1.03 -17.80
CA PHE A 644 0.62 2.14 -16.85
C PHE A 644 1.26 3.34 -17.55
N TYR A 645 0.44 4.10 -18.27
CA TYR A 645 0.84 5.13 -19.24
C TYR A 645 1.61 6.30 -18.60
N ASP A 646 0.91 7.29 -18.06
CA ASP A 646 1.51 8.44 -17.39
C ASP A 646 1.56 8.25 -15.88
N TYR A 647 2.58 8.80 -15.24
CA TYR A 647 2.68 8.74 -13.78
C TYR A 647 3.48 9.89 -13.18
N VAL A 648 3.13 10.23 -11.94
CA VAL A 648 3.94 11.07 -11.07
C VAL A 648 4.64 10.22 -10.02
N ILE A 649 5.83 10.63 -9.62
CA ILE A 649 6.65 9.92 -8.65
C ILE A 649 7.55 10.89 -7.88
N VAL A 650 7.83 10.55 -6.62
CA VAL A 650 8.81 11.26 -5.79
C VAL A 650 9.99 10.32 -5.56
N GLU A 651 11.19 10.80 -5.83
CA GLU A 651 12.41 10.00 -5.79
C GLU A 651 13.48 10.69 -4.95
N ALA A 652 14.36 9.88 -4.35
CA ALA A 652 15.50 10.35 -3.58
C ALA A 652 16.83 9.89 -4.20
N SER A 653 17.92 10.61 -3.93
CA SER A 653 19.25 10.23 -4.37
C SER A 653 20.30 10.41 -3.29
N LYS A 654 21.08 9.36 -3.03
CA LYS A 654 22.19 9.33 -2.05
C LYS A 654 23.54 9.75 -2.64
N ASN A 655 23.64 9.84 -3.97
CA ASN A 655 24.90 10.02 -4.68
C ASN A 655 24.91 11.29 -5.53
N GLY A 656 24.22 12.33 -5.06
CA GLY A 656 24.21 13.63 -5.72
C GLY A 656 23.41 13.65 -7.02
N GLY A 657 22.39 12.80 -7.13
CA GLY A 657 21.46 12.75 -8.26
C GLY A 657 21.95 11.97 -9.47
N VAL A 658 22.90 11.05 -9.28
CA VAL A 658 23.35 10.09 -10.30
C VAL A 658 22.33 8.96 -10.43
N ASP A 659 22.01 8.32 -9.30
CA ASP A 659 20.98 7.28 -9.20
C ASP A 659 19.83 7.80 -8.34
N TRP A 660 18.61 7.42 -8.72
CA TRP A 660 17.38 7.87 -8.08
C TRP A 660 16.53 6.69 -7.70
N VAL A 661 16.09 6.68 -6.45
CA VAL A 661 15.32 5.59 -5.85
C VAL A 661 13.91 6.11 -5.56
N PRO A 662 12.85 5.41 -5.98
CA PRO A 662 11.49 5.77 -5.62
C PRO A 662 11.30 5.80 -4.11
N LEU A 663 10.73 6.89 -3.59
CA LEU A 663 10.26 6.93 -2.20
C LEU A 663 8.90 6.24 -2.05
N LEU A 664 8.16 6.12 -3.15
CA LEU A 664 6.95 5.34 -3.33
C LEU A 664 6.78 4.99 -4.80
N ASP A 665 5.96 3.98 -5.10
CA ASP A 665 5.56 3.63 -6.46
C ASP A 665 4.94 4.84 -7.18
N GLY A 666 5.21 4.95 -8.49
CA GLY A 666 4.57 5.97 -9.32
C GLY A 666 3.05 5.79 -9.37
N TYR A 667 2.33 6.89 -9.50
CA TYR A 667 0.87 6.90 -9.47
C TYR A 667 0.25 7.92 -10.43
N ASP A 668 -1.03 7.74 -10.71
CA ASP A 668 -1.78 8.58 -11.65
C ASP A 668 -3.14 9.03 -11.11
N SER A 669 -3.95 9.62 -11.99
CA SER A 669 -5.30 10.13 -11.68
C SER A 669 -6.23 9.11 -11.00
N ARG A 670 -5.96 7.79 -11.09
CA ARG A 670 -6.79 6.71 -10.51
C ARG A 670 -6.71 6.65 -8.99
N VAL A 671 -5.65 7.16 -8.35
CA VAL A 671 -5.50 7.12 -6.89
C VAL A 671 -6.64 7.82 -6.16
N GLN A 672 -7.20 8.88 -6.75
CA GLN A 672 -8.33 9.61 -6.17
C GLN A 672 -9.50 9.65 -7.14
N GLY A 673 -10.66 9.14 -6.70
CA GLY A 673 -11.86 9.10 -7.54
C GLY A 673 -12.29 10.48 -8.08
N SER A 674 -12.04 11.56 -7.33
CA SER A 674 -12.30 12.93 -7.80
C SER A 674 -11.39 13.35 -8.95
N TRP A 675 -10.11 12.97 -8.92
CA TRP A 675 -9.15 13.28 -9.98
C TRP A 675 -9.50 12.51 -11.26
N LEU A 676 -9.69 11.19 -11.15
CA LEU A 676 -10.11 10.35 -12.28
C LEU A 676 -11.41 10.84 -12.92
N SER A 677 -12.40 11.22 -12.11
CA SER A 677 -13.67 11.74 -12.63
C SER A 677 -13.50 13.07 -13.35
N THR A 678 -12.58 13.92 -12.89
CA THR A 678 -12.32 15.24 -13.48
C THR A 678 -11.55 15.10 -14.79
N TYR A 679 -10.49 14.28 -14.82
CA TYR A 679 -9.76 13.97 -16.04
C TYR A 679 -10.71 13.47 -17.14
N ASN A 680 -11.59 12.52 -16.81
CA ASN A 680 -12.56 11.95 -17.76
C ASN A 680 -13.75 12.87 -18.12
N SER A 681 -13.90 14.03 -17.47
CA SER A 681 -15.07 14.90 -17.67
C SER A 681 -15.06 15.64 -19.02
N ALA A 682 -13.88 15.81 -19.64
CA ALA A 682 -13.71 16.62 -20.84
C ALA A 682 -12.59 16.10 -21.75
N ILE A 683 -12.82 14.97 -22.44
CA ILE A 683 -11.87 14.39 -23.40
C ILE A 683 -12.12 14.91 -24.82
N THR A 684 -11.08 15.41 -25.48
CA THR A 684 -11.07 15.81 -26.90
C THR A 684 -9.81 15.28 -27.58
N ASP A 685 -9.96 14.52 -28.66
CA ASP A 685 -8.84 13.91 -29.41
C ASP A 685 -7.88 13.12 -28.49
N ASN A 686 -8.44 12.29 -27.62
CA ASN A 686 -7.76 11.50 -26.57
C ASN A 686 -7.18 12.30 -25.39
N ASN A 687 -7.12 13.63 -25.48
CA ASN A 687 -6.56 14.48 -24.43
C ASN A 687 -7.61 15.01 -23.47
N SER A 688 -7.28 15.07 -22.18
CA SER A 688 -8.13 15.75 -21.21
C SER A 688 -7.93 17.26 -21.26
N THR A 689 -9.04 17.99 -21.37
CA THR A 689 -9.10 19.45 -21.34
C THR A 689 -9.63 20.00 -20.01
N ALA A 690 -9.88 19.12 -19.03
CA ALA A 690 -10.32 19.52 -17.70
C ALA A 690 -9.18 20.23 -16.96
N ALA A 691 -9.50 21.19 -16.10
CA ALA A 691 -8.52 21.95 -15.32
C ALA A 691 -8.55 21.56 -13.84
N GLY A 692 -7.38 21.57 -13.19
CA GLY A 692 -7.25 21.45 -11.74
C GLY A 692 -7.85 22.65 -11.00
N THR A 693 -8.28 22.44 -9.76
CA THR A 693 -8.75 23.50 -8.86
C THR A 693 -8.31 23.22 -7.43
N GLN A 694 -8.21 24.25 -6.59
CA GLN A 694 -7.80 24.11 -5.18
C GLN A 694 -8.67 23.15 -4.37
N ALA A 695 -9.97 23.02 -4.66
CA ALA A 695 -10.85 22.08 -3.95
C ALA A 695 -10.46 20.60 -4.16
N MET A 696 -9.56 20.33 -5.12
CA MET A 696 -9.10 19.00 -5.47
C MET A 696 -7.82 18.58 -4.75
N TYR A 697 -7.17 19.49 -3.99
CA TYR A 697 -5.98 19.14 -3.22
C TYR A 697 -6.25 17.94 -2.32
N ARG A 698 -5.32 16.99 -2.32
CA ARG A 698 -5.25 15.89 -1.36
C ARG A 698 -3.86 15.85 -0.79
N GLN A 699 -3.79 15.66 0.53
CA GLN A 699 -2.53 15.48 1.21
C GLN A 699 -1.92 14.12 0.83
N ARG A 700 -0.63 14.16 0.53
CA ARG A 700 0.26 13.01 0.37
C ARG A 700 1.13 12.92 1.62
N GLU A 701 1.38 11.69 2.06
CA GLU A 701 2.36 11.37 3.09
C GLU A 701 3.28 10.27 2.56
N ILE A 702 4.59 10.44 2.78
CA ILE A 702 5.65 9.52 2.37
C ILE A 702 6.58 9.34 3.56
N ASN A 703 6.80 8.09 3.96
CA ASN A 703 7.85 7.74 4.92
C ASN A 703 9.15 7.49 4.16
N LEU A 704 10.15 8.35 4.36
CA LEU A 704 11.44 8.27 3.67
C LEU A 704 12.20 6.97 3.96
N LEU A 705 11.89 6.26 5.06
CA LEU A 705 12.55 5.00 5.44
C LEU A 705 11.81 3.75 4.92
N SER A 706 10.62 3.87 4.34
CA SER A 706 9.78 2.70 4.04
C SER A 706 10.29 1.81 2.92
N ASN A 707 11.11 2.35 2.01
CA ASN A 707 11.66 1.57 0.89
C ASN A 707 12.89 0.72 1.27
N GLY A 708 13.46 0.91 2.46
CA GLY A 708 14.63 0.17 2.96
C GLY A 708 15.98 0.56 2.35
N GLU A 709 16.01 1.36 1.29
CA GLU A 709 17.23 1.82 0.61
C GLU A 709 17.80 3.10 1.25
N ILE A 710 16.90 3.92 1.78
CA ILE A 710 17.22 5.13 2.55
C ILE A 710 17.18 4.78 4.05
N ILE A 711 18.27 5.11 4.75
CA ILE A 711 18.40 4.88 6.19
C ILE A 711 18.64 6.20 6.94
N ALA A 712 18.38 6.18 8.24
CA ALA A 712 18.67 7.28 9.14
C ALA A 712 20.12 7.78 9.00
N GLY A 713 20.28 9.10 8.91
CA GLY A 713 21.56 9.78 8.75
C GLY A 713 22.07 9.89 7.31
N ASP A 714 21.38 9.29 6.33
CA ASP A 714 21.68 9.54 4.92
C ASP A 714 21.43 11.02 4.56
N GLU A 715 22.27 11.58 3.70
CA GLU A 715 22.03 12.87 3.04
C GLU A 715 21.41 12.60 1.66
N VAL A 716 20.15 12.97 1.46
CA VAL A 716 19.40 12.65 0.24
C VAL A 716 18.95 13.91 -0.50
N LEU A 717 19.14 13.95 -1.82
CA LEU A 717 18.42 14.88 -2.70
C LEU A 717 17.03 14.34 -2.97
N ILE A 718 16.05 15.23 -3.15
CA ILE A 718 14.66 14.87 -3.43
C ILE A 718 14.22 15.51 -4.74
N ARG A 719 13.51 14.74 -5.57
CA ARG A 719 12.89 15.24 -6.81
C ARG A 719 11.45 14.77 -6.98
N PHE A 720 10.71 15.60 -7.70
CA PHE A 720 9.38 15.32 -8.22
C PHE A 720 9.51 15.06 -9.72
N ARG A 721 8.92 13.96 -10.21
CA ARG A 721 8.97 13.58 -11.62
C ARG A 721 7.58 13.25 -12.14
N LEU A 722 7.22 13.82 -13.29
CA LEU A 722 6.08 13.43 -14.11
C LEU A 722 6.62 12.75 -15.37
N PHE A 723 6.27 11.49 -15.56
CA PHE A 723 6.53 10.72 -16.76
C PHE A 723 5.32 10.81 -17.69
N ALA A 724 5.59 11.06 -18.97
CA ALA A 724 4.60 11.12 -20.03
C ALA A 724 4.97 10.14 -21.16
N ASP A 725 4.05 9.28 -21.55
CA ASP A 725 4.19 8.39 -22.72
C ASP A 725 3.59 9.01 -23.99
N GLU A 726 3.38 8.21 -25.04
CA GLU A 726 2.81 8.69 -26.29
C GLU A 726 1.28 8.72 -26.28
N VAL A 727 0.71 9.68 -27.02
CA VAL A 727 -0.69 9.75 -27.50
C VAL A 727 -1.66 10.57 -26.65
N ALA A 728 -1.55 10.61 -25.32
CA ALA A 728 -2.47 11.41 -24.52
C ALA A 728 -1.81 12.20 -23.38
N HIS A 729 -2.47 13.30 -23.03
CA HIS A 729 -2.09 14.14 -21.92
C HIS A 729 -3.31 14.75 -21.22
N GLY A 730 -3.06 15.32 -20.05
CA GLY A 730 -4.03 16.05 -19.25
C GLY A 730 -3.53 17.40 -18.79
N TRP A 731 -4.15 17.89 -17.70
CA TRP A 731 -3.74 19.16 -17.11
C TRP A 731 -2.35 19.06 -16.51
N GLY A 732 -2.01 17.98 -15.78
CA GLY A 732 -0.69 17.79 -15.18
C GLY A 732 -0.73 17.66 -13.65
N TRP A 733 0.32 18.15 -12.99
CA TRP A 733 0.53 17.99 -11.54
C TRP A 733 0.74 19.35 -10.86
N ALA A 734 0.11 19.53 -9.70
CA ALA A 734 0.37 20.64 -8.80
C ALA A 734 0.72 20.12 -7.41
N ILE A 735 1.70 20.76 -6.74
CA ILE A 735 2.18 20.42 -5.40
C ILE A 735 2.23 21.71 -4.56
N ASP A 736 1.69 21.66 -3.35
CA ASP A 736 1.67 22.78 -2.39
C ASP A 736 1.99 22.29 -0.97
N ASN A 737 2.31 23.21 -0.05
CA ASN A 737 2.59 22.93 1.37
C ASN A 737 3.60 21.80 1.60
N LEU A 738 4.76 21.84 0.92
CA LEU A 738 5.78 20.82 1.03
C LEU A 738 6.45 20.88 2.40
N ASN A 739 6.27 19.83 3.18
CA ASN A 739 6.85 19.62 4.49
C ASN A 739 7.71 18.35 4.49
N ILE A 740 8.94 18.43 4.97
CA ILE A 740 9.86 17.32 5.11
C ILE A 740 10.42 17.34 6.54
N GLN A 741 10.04 16.34 7.34
CA GLN A 741 10.48 16.06 8.70
C GLN A 741 10.23 17.20 9.71
N LEU A 742 9.36 18.16 9.41
CA LEU A 742 8.93 19.17 10.38
C LEU A 742 7.58 18.78 10.97
N ASP A 743 7.49 18.76 12.30
CA ASP A 743 6.20 18.60 12.97
C ASP A 743 5.45 19.93 12.97
N LEU A 744 4.22 19.91 12.46
CA LEU A 744 3.34 21.08 12.39
C LEU A 744 2.01 20.83 13.11
N GLU A 745 1.73 19.60 13.54
CA GLU A 745 0.49 19.28 14.25
C GLU A 745 0.71 19.43 15.76
N SER A 746 -0.30 19.95 16.46
CA SER A 746 -0.22 20.14 17.91
C SER A 746 -0.74 18.92 18.65
N PRO A 747 -0.20 18.58 19.83
CA PRO A 747 -0.69 17.48 20.66
C PRO A 747 -2.19 17.59 20.94
N ASP A 748 -2.92 16.48 21.01
CA ASP A 748 -4.30 16.41 21.49
C ASP A 748 -4.34 15.96 22.96
N ILE A 749 -5.24 16.55 23.76
CA ILE A 749 -5.37 16.28 25.20
C ILE A 749 -6.80 15.85 25.52
N THR A 750 -6.95 14.65 26.09
CA THR A 750 -8.20 14.18 26.69
C THR A 750 -8.04 13.93 28.19
N HIS A 751 -8.98 14.42 29.00
CA HIS A 751 -8.97 14.39 30.46
C HIS A 751 -10.39 14.47 31.09
N ASN A 752 -10.71 13.50 31.94
CA ASN A 752 -11.94 13.56 32.74
C ASN A 752 -11.79 14.58 33.89
N HIS A 753 -12.49 15.70 33.78
CA HIS A 753 -12.42 16.77 34.78
C HIS A 753 -12.97 16.35 36.16
N ILE A 754 -12.48 17.04 37.18
CA ILE A 754 -12.88 16.84 38.58
C ILE A 754 -13.81 17.98 38.99
N ASP A 755 -15.01 17.63 39.47
CA ASP A 755 -16.04 18.63 39.79
C ASP A 755 -15.88 19.25 41.18
N PHE A 756 -15.43 18.48 42.17
CA PHE A 756 -15.22 18.93 43.55
C PHE A 756 -14.41 17.90 44.34
N LEU A 757 -13.94 18.30 45.52
CA LEU A 757 -13.33 17.40 46.51
C LEU A 757 -14.13 17.44 47.82
N THR A 758 -14.32 16.30 48.46
CA THR A 758 -14.98 16.17 49.78
C THR A 758 -14.01 15.86 50.92
N SER A 759 -12.72 15.73 50.61
CA SER A 759 -11.66 15.43 51.58
C SER A 759 -10.39 16.20 51.27
N LEU A 760 -9.54 16.38 52.28
CA LEU A 760 -8.21 17.01 52.14
C LEU A 760 -7.12 15.97 51.85
N ASN A 761 -7.47 14.90 51.16
CA ASN A 761 -6.50 13.92 50.67
C ASN A 761 -6.00 14.35 49.29
N ASP A 762 -4.70 14.19 49.06
CA ASP A 762 -4.09 14.41 47.76
C ASP A 762 -4.83 13.61 46.68
N PHE A 763 -4.95 14.20 45.49
CA PHE A 763 -5.66 13.59 44.36
C PHE A 763 -4.79 13.63 43.11
N THR A 764 -5.10 12.78 42.14
CA THR A 764 -4.37 12.70 40.87
C THR A 764 -5.18 13.37 39.77
N ILE A 765 -4.51 14.18 38.97
CA ILE A 765 -4.99 14.63 37.66
C ILE A 765 -4.34 13.72 36.61
N SER A 766 -5.13 13.06 35.77
CA SER A 766 -4.65 12.19 34.69
C SER A 766 -5.19 12.63 33.33
N ALA A 767 -4.37 12.60 32.30
CA ALA A 767 -4.77 12.94 30.93
C ALA A 767 -4.17 11.94 29.93
N ASP A 768 -4.92 11.59 28.90
CA ASP A 768 -4.37 10.92 27.72
C ASP A 768 -4.00 11.99 26.69
N VAL A 769 -2.71 12.02 26.34
CA VAL A 769 -2.14 12.98 25.39
C VAL A 769 -1.57 12.22 24.21
N THR A 770 -2.03 12.56 23.02
CA THR A 770 -1.60 11.96 21.75
C THR A 770 -1.01 13.03 20.84
N ASP A 771 -0.15 12.63 19.93
CA ASP A 771 0.32 13.47 18.86
C ASP A 771 0.49 12.62 17.59
N ASN A 772 0.62 13.27 16.44
CA ASN A 772 1.08 12.60 15.22
C ASN A 772 2.54 12.11 15.38
N ILE A 773 3.36 12.82 16.17
CA ILE A 773 4.77 12.48 16.43
C ILE A 773 5.01 12.20 17.94
N GLU A 774 5.64 13.11 18.67
CA GLU A 774 6.12 12.93 20.05
C GLU A 774 5.85 14.19 20.88
N VAL A 775 5.13 14.00 21.97
CA VAL A 775 4.88 15.06 22.95
C VAL A 775 6.12 15.28 23.81
N ASP A 776 6.80 16.41 23.63
CA ASP A 776 8.00 16.77 24.41
C ASP A 776 7.72 16.86 25.92
N SER A 777 6.62 17.51 26.30
CA SER A 777 6.26 17.61 27.73
C SER A 777 4.79 17.85 27.99
N VAL A 778 4.31 17.35 29.13
CA VAL A 778 2.96 17.58 29.65
C VAL A 778 3.04 18.13 31.06
N GLY A 779 2.23 19.14 31.37
CA GLY A 779 2.18 19.77 32.69
C GLY A 779 0.79 20.25 33.05
N VAL A 780 0.57 20.48 34.34
CA VAL A 780 -0.66 21.09 34.85
C VAL A 780 -0.32 22.38 35.61
N ASN A 781 -0.95 23.48 35.22
CA ASN A 781 -0.92 24.74 35.97
C ASN A 781 -2.02 24.73 37.03
N ILE A 782 -1.69 25.12 38.27
CA ILE A 782 -2.62 25.14 39.40
C ILE A 782 -2.71 26.55 39.98
N LEU A 783 -3.92 27.05 40.16
CA LEU A 783 -4.22 28.20 41.01
C LEU A 783 -5.02 27.74 42.22
N VAL A 784 -4.83 28.41 43.35
CA VAL A 784 -5.65 28.21 44.56
C VAL A 784 -6.26 29.56 44.91
N ASN A 785 -7.59 29.64 44.88
CA ASN A 785 -8.35 30.87 45.07
C ASN A 785 -7.84 32.03 44.18
N GLY A 786 -7.54 31.73 42.91
CA GLY A 786 -6.97 32.68 41.94
C GLY A 786 -5.48 33.00 42.11
N VAL A 787 -4.76 32.34 43.03
CA VAL A 787 -3.31 32.53 43.21
C VAL A 787 -2.54 31.39 42.56
N ASP A 788 -1.72 31.70 41.55
CA ASP A 788 -0.87 30.74 40.83
C ASP A 788 0.12 30.04 41.78
N GLN A 789 0.15 28.72 41.71
CA GLN A 789 1.03 27.83 42.46
C GLN A 789 2.19 27.30 41.59
N GLY A 790 2.21 27.63 40.31
CA GLY A 790 3.18 27.17 39.32
C GLY A 790 2.74 25.92 38.57
N ASN A 791 3.56 25.53 37.59
CA ASN A 791 3.33 24.35 36.76
C ASN A 791 3.91 23.10 37.44
N ILE A 792 3.11 22.05 37.49
CA ILE A 792 3.50 20.72 37.96
C ILE A 792 3.68 19.83 36.73
N PRO A 793 4.88 19.27 36.49
CA PRO A 793 5.08 18.30 35.41
C PRO A 793 4.21 17.06 35.62
N MET A 794 3.59 16.56 34.56
CA MET A 794 2.86 15.30 34.56
C MET A 794 3.79 14.17 34.09
N ALA A 795 3.79 13.05 34.78
CA ALA A 795 4.62 11.90 34.45
C ALA A 795 3.83 10.90 33.59
N GLN A 796 4.43 10.45 32.48
CA GLN A 796 3.86 9.39 31.66
C GLN A 796 3.85 8.08 32.45
N THR A 797 2.70 7.39 32.47
CA THR A 797 2.52 6.14 33.23
C THR A 797 2.52 4.92 32.30
N ILE A 798 1.54 4.82 31.40
CA ILE A 798 1.39 3.75 30.41
C ILE A 798 0.82 4.34 29.12
N GLY A 799 1.48 4.05 27.98
CA GLY A 799 1.02 4.53 26.68
C GLY A 799 0.98 6.06 26.64
N THR A 800 -0.17 6.61 26.23
CA THR A 800 -0.42 8.06 26.10
C THR A 800 -0.87 8.71 27.40
N ASN A 801 -0.90 7.98 28.52
CA ASN A 801 -1.44 8.49 29.79
C ASN A 801 -0.38 9.20 30.63
N TYR A 802 -0.71 10.40 31.10
CA TYR A 802 0.10 11.27 31.96
C TYR A 802 -0.61 11.57 33.27
N GLU A 803 0.12 11.58 34.39
CA GLU A 803 -0.45 11.84 35.71
C GLU A 803 0.36 12.86 36.53
N ALA A 804 -0.33 13.70 37.30
CA ALA A 804 0.27 14.53 38.35
C ALA A 804 -0.50 14.40 39.67
N LEU A 805 0.25 14.25 40.77
CA LEU A 805 -0.27 14.27 42.13
C LEU A 805 -0.40 15.71 42.63
N ILE A 806 -1.60 16.09 43.04
CA ILE A 806 -1.91 17.42 43.56
C ILE A 806 -2.05 17.35 45.08
N ASN A 807 -1.19 18.09 45.78
CA ASN A 807 -1.22 18.14 47.24
C ASN A 807 -2.23 19.17 47.75
N VAL A 808 -3.21 18.72 48.54
CA VAL A 808 -4.29 19.58 49.07
C VAL A 808 -4.35 19.58 50.60
N GLY A 809 -3.45 18.86 51.28
CA GLY A 809 -3.49 18.71 52.74
C GLY A 809 -3.35 20.02 53.54
N ASN A 810 -2.85 21.09 52.92
CA ASN A 810 -2.75 22.42 53.54
C ASN A 810 -3.94 23.35 53.23
N LEU A 811 -4.91 22.89 52.44
CA LEU A 811 -6.11 23.64 52.07
C LEU A 811 -7.25 23.41 53.07
N SER A 812 -8.30 24.24 52.98
CA SER A 812 -9.48 24.19 53.84
C SER A 812 -10.75 23.99 53.02
N ILE A 813 -11.81 23.48 53.67
CA ILE A 813 -13.16 23.49 53.09
C ILE A 813 -13.52 24.93 52.71
N GLY A 814 -13.97 25.12 51.47
CA GLY A 814 -14.29 26.40 50.86
C GLY A 814 -13.20 26.95 49.93
N ASP A 815 -11.99 26.41 49.95
CA ASP A 815 -10.96 26.75 48.95
C ASP A 815 -11.33 26.19 47.58
N VAL A 816 -10.97 26.92 46.52
CA VAL A 816 -11.17 26.52 45.12
C VAL A 816 -9.82 26.29 44.48
N ILE A 817 -9.61 25.08 43.98
CA ILE A 817 -8.47 24.75 43.13
C ILE A 817 -8.89 25.00 41.69
N GLU A 818 -8.09 25.72 40.93
CA GLU A 818 -8.32 25.94 39.50
C GLU A 818 -7.16 25.32 38.74
N TYR A 819 -7.41 24.50 37.71
CA TYR A 819 -6.34 23.83 36.98
C TYR A 819 -6.52 23.81 35.46
N ARG A 820 -5.39 23.76 34.76
CA ARG A 820 -5.30 23.65 33.30
C ARG A 820 -4.13 22.75 32.93
N ILE A 821 -4.37 21.80 32.03
CA ILE A 821 -3.37 20.90 31.48
C ILE A 821 -2.79 21.54 30.21
N GLY A 822 -1.49 21.41 29.99
CA GLY A 822 -0.81 21.82 28.76
C GLY A 822 0.09 20.70 28.27
N ALA A 823 0.04 20.42 26.97
CA ALA A 823 0.94 19.54 26.25
C ALA A 823 1.70 20.37 25.23
N PHE A 824 3.00 20.16 25.12
CA PHE A 824 3.90 20.99 24.33
C PHE A 824 4.74 20.11 23.44
N ASP A 825 4.86 20.50 22.17
CA ASP A 825 6.01 20.19 21.32
C ASP A 825 6.91 21.43 21.27
N THR A 826 8.13 21.27 21.76
CA THR A 826 9.12 22.35 21.84
C THR A 826 10.23 22.22 20.79
N LYS A 827 10.10 21.28 19.85
CA LYS A 827 11.03 21.14 18.72
C LYS A 827 10.99 22.40 17.86
N THR A 828 12.17 22.98 17.63
CA THR A 828 12.32 24.15 16.75
C THR A 828 12.42 23.73 15.29
N PRO A 829 11.94 24.53 14.32
CA PRO A 829 11.56 25.95 14.41
C PRO A 829 10.12 26.28 14.86
N GLU A 830 9.18 25.34 14.82
CA GLU A 830 7.80 25.59 15.20
C GLU A 830 7.42 24.84 16.48
N ALA A 831 7.56 25.52 17.62
CA ALA A 831 7.00 25.01 18.87
C ALA A 831 5.49 25.21 18.88
N ASN A 832 4.76 24.17 19.23
CA ASN A 832 3.30 24.20 19.31
C ASN A 832 2.83 23.62 20.67
N ALA A 833 1.58 23.91 21.03
CA ALA A 833 1.04 23.49 22.32
C ALA A 833 -0.48 23.48 22.32
N THR A 834 -1.03 22.53 23.07
CA THR A 834 -2.47 22.44 23.35
C THR A 834 -2.72 22.62 24.83
N PHE A 835 -3.84 23.27 25.17
CA PHE A 835 -4.27 23.48 26.55
C PHE A 835 -5.68 22.93 26.78
N LEU A 836 -5.88 22.29 27.93
CA LEU A 836 -7.19 21.81 28.38
C LEU A 836 -7.52 22.29 29.81
N PRO A 837 -8.52 23.17 30.00
CA PRO A 837 -9.31 23.83 28.96
C PRO A 837 -8.44 24.85 28.19
N SER A 838 -9.03 25.64 27.30
CA SER A 838 -8.31 26.67 26.51
C SER A 838 -7.35 27.53 27.36
N GLU A 839 -6.32 28.09 26.73
CA GLU A 839 -5.25 28.86 27.39
C GLU A 839 -5.74 30.00 28.32
N ASP A 840 -6.94 30.54 28.10
CA ASP A 840 -7.53 31.60 28.93
C ASP A 840 -8.49 31.11 30.04
N SER A 841 -8.60 29.80 30.26
CA SER A 841 -9.58 29.18 31.17
C SER A 841 -8.97 28.14 32.11
N TYR A 842 -9.73 27.77 33.13
CA TYR A 842 -9.38 26.75 34.14
C TYR A 842 -10.61 25.94 34.53
N PHE A 843 -10.43 24.64 34.76
CA PHE A 843 -11.40 23.83 35.49
C PHE A 843 -11.42 24.28 36.95
N LYS A 844 -12.59 24.23 37.60
CA LYS A 844 -12.73 24.63 39.00
C LYS A 844 -13.11 23.44 39.87
N VAL A 845 -12.34 23.23 40.93
CA VAL A 845 -12.50 22.14 41.90
C VAL A 845 -12.65 22.75 43.29
N PRO A 846 -13.86 23.17 43.68
CA PRO A 846 -14.12 23.58 45.05
C PRO A 846 -13.97 22.40 46.01
N ILE A 847 -13.36 22.66 47.17
CA ILE A 847 -13.32 21.74 48.30
C ILE A 847 -14.57 22.00 49.14
N ILE A 848 -15.47 21.02 49.23
CA ILE A 848 -16.78 21.18 49.84
C ILE A 848 -17.03 20.15 50.95
N GLU A 849 -18.06 20.42 51.75
CA GLU A 849 -18.68 19.43 52.63
C GLU A 849 -20.18 19.39 52.28
N PHE A 850 -20.74 18.18 52.14
CA PHE A 850 -22.16 18.03 51.89
C PHE A 850 -22.97 18.48 53.12
N GLY A 851 -24.12 19.09 52.88
CA GLY A 851 -25.05 19.48 53.92
C GLY A 851 -25.64 18.29 54.67
N THR A 852 -26.40 18.56 55.72
CA THR A 852 -27.17 17.53 56.43
C THR A 852 -28.35 17.03 55.58
N PRO A 853 -28.64 15.72 55.53
CA PRO A 853 -29.77 15.17 54.77
C PRO A 853 -31.10 15.87 55.07
N GLN A 854 -31.89 16.16 54.03
CA GLN A 854 -33.22 16.77 54.13
C GLN A 854 -34.30 15.83 53.58
N GLU A 855 -35.52 15.96 54.10
CA GLU A 855 -36.69 15.19 53.63
C GLU A 855 -37.26 15.73 52.30
N SER A 856 -36.95 16.97 51.95
CA SER A 856 -37.42 17.63 50.73
C SER A 856 -36.50 18.78 50.32
N TYR A 857 -36.49 19.11 49.04
CA TYR A 857 -35.80 20.27 48.47
C TYR A 857 -36.71 20.97 47.45
N SER A 858 -36.63 22.29 47.34
CA SER A 858 -37.38 23.04 46.32
C SER A 858 -36.65 24.33 45.96
N ASN A 859 -36.44 24.57 44.66
CA ASN A 859 -35.86 25.81 44.17
C ASN A 859 -36.35 26.08 42.74
N ASN A 860 -36.73 27.32 42.45
CA ASN A 860 -37.16 27.77 41.13
C ASN A 860 -36.11 28.65 40.43
N PHE A 861 -34.91 28.77 41.00
CA PHE A 861 -33.72 29.37 40.39
C PHE A 861 -33.83 30.83 39.87
N ASP A 862 -34.95 31.50 40.12
CA ASP A 862 -35.18 32.94 39.89
C ASP A 862 -34.17 33.84 40.63
N SER A 863 -33.43 33.29 41.59
CA SER A 863 -32.35 33.95 42.31
C SER A 863 -31.13 33.03 42.33
N PRO A 864 -29.90 33.59 42.26
CA PRO A 864 -28.68 32.80 42.35
C PRO A 864 -28.68 31.89 43.58
N SER A 865 -28.24 30.65 43.39
CA SER A 865 -28.10 29.66 44.45
C SER A 865 -26.70 29.05 44.43
N ASP A 866 -26.23 28.65 45.61
CA ASP A 866 -25.00 27.89 45.80
C ASP A 866 -25.32 26.44 46.27
N ASP A 867 -26.56 25.99 46.04
CA ASP A 867 -27.01 24.65 46.44
C ASP A 867 -26.34 23.53 45.62
N PHE A 868 -25.73 23.86 44.48
CA PHE A 868 -25.15 22.90 43.55
C PHE A 868 -23.65 23.14 43.33
N VAL A 869 -22.95 22.09 42.92
CA VAL A 869 -21.52 22.09 42.63
C VAL A 869 -21.23 21.29 41.36
N GLY A 870 -20.30 21.79 40.55
CA GLY A 870 -19.82 21.12 39.34
C GLY A 870 -19.33 22.14 38.31
N ASN A 871 -18.75 21.63 37.23
CA ASN A 871 -18.33 22.45 36.08
C ASN A 871 -19.39 22.40 34.98
N PHE A 872 -19.32 23.37 34.05
CA PHE A 872 -20.16 23.44 32.84
C PHE A 872 -21.67 23.59 33.07
N PHE A 873 -22.08 23.82 34.31
CA PHE A 873 -23.43 24.24 34.67
C PHE A 873 -23.38 25.57 35.43
N THR A 874 -24.39 26.40 35.21
CA THR A 874 -24.55 27.68 35.89
C THR A 874 -26.01 27.86 36.29
N ILE A 875 -26.23 28.63 37.36
CA ILE A 875 -27.56 29.11 37.73
C ILE A 875 -27.60 30.58 37.32
N GLU A 876 -28.19 30.85 36.16
CA GLU A 876 -28.30 32.19 35.60
C GLU A 876 -29.55 32.34 34.72
N THR A 877 -29.81 33.56 34.26
CA THR A 877 -30.87 33.87 33.30
C THR A 877 -30.23 34.09 31.92
N PRO A 878 -30.10 33.06 31.08
CA PRO A 878 -29.54 33.24 29.74
C PRO A 878 -30.50 33.99 28.81
N SER A 879 -29.92 34.47 27.71
CA SER A 879 -30.66 35.23 26.69
C SER A 879 -31.85 34.44 26.16
N GLY A 880 -33.05 35.04 26.21
CA GLY A 880 -34.30 34.42 25.75
C GLY A 880 -35.16 33.79 26.86
N PHE A 881 -34.65 33.67 28.08
CA PHE A 881 -35.41 33.23 29.26
C PHE A 881 -35.84 34.44 30.11
N GLU A 882 -37.04 34.39 30.68
CA GLU A 882 -37.59 35.48 31.51
C GLU A 882 -37.09 35.42 32.96
N ASN A 883 -36.67 34.24 33.40
CA ASN A 883 -36.37 33.84 34.77
C ASN A 883 -35.08 32.99 34.81
N GLY A 884 -34.46 32.87 35.99
CA GLY A 884 -33.23 32.09 36.15
C GLY A 884 -33.51 30.59 36.23
N ALA A 885 -32.61 29.78 35.67
CA ALA A 885 -32.69 28.32 35.69
C ALA A 885 -31.27 27.73 35.80
N ILE A 886 -31.17 26.42 36.04
CA ILE A 886 -29.90 25.70 35.84
C ILE A 886 -29.70 25.53 34.34
N HIS A 887 -28.53 25.93 33.83
CA HIS A 887 -28.16 25.81 32.43
C HIS A 887 -26.82 25.11 32.28
N SER A 888 -26.76 24.13 31.37
CA SER A 888 -25.48 23.66 30.86
C SER A 888 -24.78 24.77 30.07
N ALA A 889 -23.49 24.63 29.79
CA ALA A 889 -22.83 25.44 28.77
C ALA A 889 -23.58 25.30 27.42
N HIS A 890 -23.77 26.40 26.71
CA HIS A 890 -24.53 26.47 25.46
C HIS A 890 -23.70 27.13 24.34
N PRO A 891 -23.42 26.43 23.22
CA PRO A 891 -23.55 24.98 23.09
C PRO A 891 -22.62 24.24 24.06
N TYR A 892 -22.98 23.03 24.45
CA TYR A 892 -22.11 22.23 25.33
C TYR A 892 -20.83 21.83 24.56
N PRO A 893 -19.64 21.93 25.20
CA PRO A 893 -18.36 21.82 24.52
C PRO A 893 -18.04 20.40 24.01
N LEU A 894 -17.19 20.31 22.98
CA LEU A 894 -16.74 19.05 22.38
C LEU A 894 -15.56 18.50 23.19
N ALA A 895 -15.58 17.18 23.42
CA ALA A 895 -14.62 16.32 24.11
C ALA A 895 -13.64 16.97 25.12
N PHE A 896 -13.94 16.76 26.41
CA PHE A 896 -12.92 16.79 27.47
C PHE A 896 -12.55 15.36 27.92
N GLY A 897 -13.42 14.35 27.87
CA GLY A 897 -13.14 13.02 28.46
C GLY A 897 -12.59 11.95 27.50
N ALA A 898 -12.24 10.79 28.06
CA ALA A 898 -11.57 9.69 27.33
C ALA A 898 -12.43 9.12 26.18
N ASN A 899 -11.81 8.92 25.00
CA ASN A 899 -12.44 8.47 23.74
C ASN A 899 -13.43 9.46 23.10
N ALA A 900 -13.14 10.77 23.16
CA ALA A 900 -14.00 11.82 22.61
C ALA A 900 -15.42 11.87 23.24
N ARG A 901 -15.55 11.42 24.49
CA ARG A 901 -16.81 11.44 25.26
C ARG A 901 -16.68 12.43 26.41
N SER A 902 -17.64 13.33 26.56
CA SER A 902 -17.67 14.26 27.71
C SER A 902 -18.83 13.91 28.63
N GLU A 903 -18.57 13.93 29.93
CA GLU A 903 -19.60 13.86 30.96
C GLU A 903 -19.54 15.15 31.79
N PHE A 904 -20.64 15.89 31.86
CA PHE A 904 -20.75 17.12 32.65
C PHE A 904 -21.72 16.86 33.80
N THR A 905 -21.36 17.20 35.04
CA THR A 905 -22.26 16.94 36.17
C THR A 905 -22.49 18.15 37.06
N TYR A 906 -23.69 18.23 37.63
CA TYR A 906 -24.07 19.27 38.58
C TYR A 906 -24.80 18.64 39.77
N THR A 907 -24.11 18.62 40.90
CA THR A 907 -24.48 17.84 42.09
C THR A 907 -25.13 18.72 43.14
N LEU A 908 -26.29 18.32 43.64
CA LEU A 908 -26.95 18.99 44.77
C LEU A 908 -26.13 18.74 46.05
N LYS A 909 -25.67 19.81 46.70
CA LYS A 909 -24.88 19.77 47.94
C LYS A 909 -25.69 19.27 49.15
N THR A 910 -27.01 19.18 49.03
CA THR A 910 -27.91 18.73 50.10
C THR A 910 -28.37 17.29 49.81
N PRO A 911 -27.94 16.29 50.61
CA PRO A 911 -28.46 14.93 50.49
C PRO A 911 -29.96 14.88 50.79
N ILE A 912 -30.65 13.91 50.21
CA ILE A 912 -32.10 13.71 50.35
C ILE A 912 -32.38 12.37 51.03
N VAL A 913 -33.34 12.36 51.97
CA VAL A 913 -33.89 11.15 52.58
C VAL A 913 -35.10 10.69 51.76
N VAL A 914 -35.09 9.47 51.24
CA VAL A 914 -36.19 8.98 50.38
C VAL A 914 -37.48 8.81 51.18
N SER A 915 -38.54 9.51 50.77
CA SER A 915 -39.84 9.48 51.43
C SER A 915 -40.61 8.20 51.13
N SER A 916 -41.18 7.57 52.16
CA SER A 916 -42.11 6.43 51.98
C SER A 916 -43.47 6.83 51.39
N THR A 917 -43.80 8.11 51.36
CA THR A 917 -45.14 8.60 50.96
C THR A 917 -45.12 9.53 49.75
N LYS A 918 -43.98 10.18 49.48
CA LYS A 918 -43.83 11.15 48.38
C LYS A 918 -42.46 11.06 47.68
N PRO A 919 -42.03 9.89 47.16
CA PRO A 919 -40.72 9.71 46.55
C PRO A 919 -40.69 10.27 45.11
N PHE A 920 -40.92 11.58 44.93
CA PHE A 920 -40.95 12.21 43.61
C PHE A 920 -39.88 13.29 43.49
N VAL A 921 -39.28 13.39 42.30
CA VAL A 921 -38.47 14.51 41.84
C VAL A 921 -39.18 15.08 40.62
N THR A 922 -39.56 16.35 40.66
CA THR A 922 -40.23 17.05 39.57
C THR A 922 -39.47 18.31 39.21
N TYR A 923 -39.32 18.59 37.92
CA TYR A 923 -38.70 19.82 37.42
C TYR A 923 -39.16 20.08 35.98
N ASN A 924 -39.06 21.32 35.54
CA ASN A 924 -39.25 21.73 34.15
C ASN A 924 -37.92 21.66 33.41
N GLU A 925 -37.92 21.23 32.16
CA GLU A 925 -36.67 21.17 31.38
C GLU A 925 -36.84 21.48 29.88
N VAL A 926 -35.72 21.86 29.26
CA VAL A 926 -35.51 21.89 27.81
C VAL A 926 -34.22 21.13 27.51
N LEU A 927 -34.31 20.03 26.74
CA LEU A 927 -33.16 19.22 26.36
C LEU A 927 -33.02 19.17 24.83
N LEU A 928 -31.90 19.68 24.31
CA LEU A 928 -31.59 19.76 22.89
C LEU A 928 -30.20 19.20 22.61
N VAL A 929 -30.13 17.87 22.52
CA VAL A 929 -28.92 17.06 22.29
C VAL A 929 -29.08 16.15 21.08
N GLN A 930 -27.97 15.60 20.56
CA GLN A 930 -28.03 14.63 19.47
C GLN A 930 -28.68 13.32 19.92
N SER A 931 -29.93 13.09 19.50
CA SER A 931 -30.69 11.88 19.82
C SER A 931 -29.94 10.58 19.53
N ASN A 932 -30.17 9.56 20.36
CA ASN A 932 -29.55 8.22 20.33
C ASN A 932 -28.04 8.17 20.55
N SER A 933 -27.38 9.31 20.74
CA SER A 933 -25.94 9.40 21.01
C SER A 933 -25.67 10.11 22.33
N ASP A 934 -26.18 11.33 22.45
CA ASP A 934 -26.02 12.20 23.60
C ASP A 934 -27.28 12.11 24.47
N PHE A 935 -27.15 12.21 25.78
CA PHE A 935 -28.28 12.06 26.70
C PHE A 935 -28.07 12.85 27.99
N ALA A 936 -29.18 13.18 28.64
CA ALA A 936 -29.21 13.68 30.00
C ALA A 936 -29.60 12.55 30.96
N ALA A 937 -29.14 12.63 32.20
CA ALA A 937 -29.47 11.68 33.23
C ALA A 937 -29.60 12.36 34.60
N VAL A 938 -30.48 11.80 35.44
CA VAL A 938 -30.52 12.05 36.87
C VAL A 938 -29.89 10.84 37.55
N GLU A 939 -28.90 11.08 38.41
CA GLU A 939 -28.17 10.02 39.09
C GLU A 939 -28.22 10.18 40.61
N GLY A 940 -28.10 9.05 41.31
CA GLY A 940 -28.05 8.96 42.76
C GLY A 940 -26.71 8.42 43.27
N SER A 941 -26.29 8.82 44.45
CA SER A 941 -25.13 8.24 45.16
C SER A 941 -25.44 8.00 46.64
N LYS A 942 -25.03 6.85 47.17
CA LYS A 942 -25.24 6.44 48.58
C LYS A 942 -23.98 6.47 49.44
N ASP A 943 -22.85 6.81 48.85
CA ASP A 943 -21.53 6.72 49.48
C ASP A 943 -20.79 8.07 49.44
N GLY A 944 -21.54 9.17 49.48
CA GLY A 944 -20.97 10.52 49.51
C GLY A 944 -20.37 10.94 48.17
N GLY A 945 -20.84 10.37 47.06
CA GLY A 945 -20.42 10.73 45.70
C GLY A 945 -19.28 9.89 45.16
N ALA A 946 -18.85 8.84 45.87
CA ALA A 946 -17.77 7.96 45.42
C ALA A 946 -18.23 7.03 44.27
N THR A 947 -19.48 6.56 44.30
CA THR A 947 -20.11 5.85 43.20
C THR A 947 -21.49 6.43 42.91
N TRP A 948 -21.86 6.44 41.63
CA TRP A 948 -23.13 6.96 41.14
C TRP A 948 -23.88 5.88 40.37
N PHE A 949 -25.20 5.89 40.50
CA PHE A 949 -26.09 5.03 39.73
C PHE A 949 -27.18 5.85 39.05
N GLU A 950 -27.58 5.41 37.87
CA GLU A 950 -28.62 6.07 37.09
C GLU A 950 -30.00 5.87 37.74
N ILE A 951 -30.71 6.99 37.93
CA ILE A 951 -32.12 6.99 38.34
C ILE A 951 -32.99 6.97 37.08
N GLU A 952 -32.69 7.84 36.13
CA GLU A 952 -33.35 7.94 34.82
C GLU A 952 -32.40 8.59 33.80
N SER A 953 -32.45 8.16 32.54
CA SER A 953 -31.78 8.80 31.40
C SER A 953 -32.73 8.97 30.22
N TYR A 954 -32.50 9.99 29.41
CA TYR A 954 -33.36 10.38 28.30
C TYR A 954 -32.62 11.33 27.34
N ASP A 955 -33.18 11.51 26.15
CA ASP A 955 -32.64 12.40 25.13
C ASP A 955 -33.74 13.23 24.44
N THR A 956 -33.37 13.91 23.35
CA THR A 956 -34.29 14.75 22.57
C THR A 956 -35.49 13.98 21.97
N ASN A 957 -35.40 12.65 21.80
CA ASN A 957 -36.48 11.82 21.26
C ASN A 957 -37.63 11.60 22.24
N ASP A 958 -37.39 11.69 23.55
CA ASP A 958 -38.43 11.55 24.57
C ASP A 958 -39.58 12.56 24.36
N GLU A 959 -39.26 13.73 23.79
CA GLU A 959 -40.23 14.74 23.36
C GLU A 959 -39.98 15.16 21.91
N GLN A 960 -39.90 14.18 20.99
CA GLN A 960 -39.53 14.41 19.58
C GLN A 960 -40.32 15.54 18.88
N ALA A 961 -41.62 15.67 19.18
CA ALA A 961 -42.45 16.71 18.59
C ALA A 961 -42.10 18.12 19.09
N LEU A 962 -41.62 18.25 20.32
CA LEU A 962 -41.31 19.51 20.98
C LEU A 962 -39.84 19.91 20.77
N TRP A 963 -38.90 18.99 21.04
CA TRP A 963 -37.47 19.25 21.05
C TRP A 963 -36.79 18.84 19.73
N GLY A 964 -37.17 17.70 19.15
CA GLY A 964 -36.55 17.16 17.92
C GLY A 964 -36.64 18.12 16.72
N THR A 965 -37.77 18.83 16.58
CA THR A 965 -37.96 19.83 15.53
C THR A 965 -37.00 21.02 15.68
N VAL A 966 -36.74 21.44 16.92
CA VAL A 966 -35.87 22.58 17.24
C VAL A 966 -34.41 22.20 17.01
N PHE A 967 -34.00 21.05 17.52
CA PHE A 967 -32.65 20.51 17.34
C PHE A 967 -32.31 20.31 15.85
N SER A 968 -33.21 19.70 15.06
CA SER A 968 -32.99 19.46 13.62
C SER A 968 -32.84 20.75 12.81
N ALA A 969 -33.36 21.87 13.32
CA ALA A 969 -33.23 23.18 12.71
C ALA A 969 -31.98 23.96 13.19
N GLY A 970 -31.19 23.38 14.10
CA GLY A 970 -30.07 24.06 14.76
C GLY A 970 -30.52 25.20 15.70
N GLY A 971 -31.73 25.11 16.24
CA GLY A 971 -32.33 26.15 17.09
C GLY A 971 -31.87 26.09 18.55
N GLU A 972 -32.06 27.21 19.26
CA GLU A 972 -31.80 27.35 20.70
C GLU A 972 -33.03 27.00 21.55
N GLY A 973 -32.79 26.63 22.80
CA GLY A 973 -33.85 26.43 23.79
C GLY A 973 -34.55 27.74 24.18
N SER A 974 -35.84 27.67 24.50
CA SER A 974 -36.66 28.81 24.92
C SER A 974 -37.70 28.37 25.95
N PRO A 975 -38.29 29.32 26.72
CA PRO A 975 -39.32 29.01 27.71
C PRO A 975 -40.54 28.27 27.15
N SER A 976 -40.83 28.41 25.84
CA SER A 976 -41.97 27.75 25.20
C SER A 976 -41.79 26.23 25.03
N GLN A 977 -40.56 25.72 25.18
CA GLN A 977 -40.26 24.29 25.09
C GLN A 977 -40.09 23.60 26.45
N PHE A 978 -40.35 24.30 27.57
CA PHE A 978 -40.29 23.67 28.88
C PHE A 978 -41.30 22.53 28.99
N LYS A 979 -40.81 21.37 29.41
CA LYS A 979 -41.61 20.19 29.75
C LYS A 979 -41.37 19.82 31.20
N THR A 980 -42.44 19.57 31.94
CA THR A 980 -42.32 19.02 33.30
C THR A 980 -41.98 17.54 33.24
N ARG A 981 -40.86 17.15 33.86
CA ARG A 981 -40.52 15.77 34.16
C ARG A 981 -40.92 15.43 35.60
N SER A 982 -41.33 14.18 35.82
CA SER A 982 -41.64 13.64 37.14
C SER A 982 -41.06 12.24 37.29
N ILE A 983 -40.06 12.12 38.15
CA ILE A 983 -39.33 10.88 38.42
C ILE A 983 -39.79 10.32 39.75
N ARG A 984 -40.19 9.04 39.77
CA ARG A 984 -40.56 8.36 41.01
C ARG A 984 -39.38 7.56 41.57
N LEU A 985 -38.72 8.10 42.60
CA LEU A 985 -37.53 7.50 43.21
C LEU A 985 -37.74 6.06 43.71
N SER A 986 -38.95 5.70 44.12
CA SER A 986 -39.26 4.35 44.60
C SER A 986 -39.31 3.28 43.50
N GLU A 987 -39.28 3.66 42.22
CA GLU A 987 -39.24 2.73 41.09
C GLU A 987 -37.80 2.29 40.76
N ASN A 988 -36.81 3.07 41.20
CA ASN A 988 -35.41 2.69 41.07
C ASN A 988 -35.04 1.61 42.11
N GLN A 989 -34.52 0.48 41.64
CA GLN A 989 -34.22 -0.69 42.50
C GLN A 989 -33.12 -0.43 43.53
N GLN A 990 -32.30 0.60 43.34
CA GLN A 990 -31.23 0.96 44.26
C GLN A 990 -31.68 1.94 45.34
N LEU A 991 -32.91 2.47 45.29
CA LEU A 991 -33.46 3.39 46.29
C LEU A 991 -34.64 2.75 47.04
N SER A 992 -34.64 2.91 48.36
CA SER A 992 -35.68 2.46 49.27
C SER A 992 -36.05 3.58 50.22
N ALA A 993 -37.28 3.57 50.72
CA ALA A 993 -37.73 4.58 51.67
C ALA A 993 -36.85 4.59 52.93
N GLY A 994 -36.39 5.78 53.32
CA GLY A 994 -35.45 6.00 54.42
C GLY A 994 -33.97 6.01 54.02
N ASP A 995 -33.63 5.69 52.77
CA ASP A 995 -32.26 5.84 52.28
C ASP A 995 -31.85 7.31 52.20
N GLU A 996 -30.62 7.60 52.59
CA GLU A 996 -29.96 8.89 52.35
C GLU A 996 -29.17 8.80 51.05
N PHE A 997 -29.35 9.75 50.12
CA PHE A 997 -28.61 9.77 48.86
C PHE A 997 -28.33 11.20 48.38
N LEU A 998 -27.28 11.37 47.58
CA LEU A 998 -27.00 12.57 46.80
C LEU A 998 -27.67 12.46 45.44
N LEU A 999 -28.12 13.59 44.91
CA LEU A 999 -28.69 13.70 43.57
C LEU A 999 -27.81 14.59 42.70
N ARG A 1000 -27.57 14.18 41.45
CA ARG A 1000 -26.91 15.03 40.44
C ARG A 1000 -27.61 14.97 39.10
N PHE A 1001 -27.48 16.05 38.34
CA PHE A 1001 -27.79 16.10 36.93
C PHE A 1001 -26.52 15.81 36.13
N LYS A 1002 -26.63 14.99 35.09
CA LYS A 1002 -25.53 14.59 34.21
C LYS A 1002 -25.91 14.82 32.76
N LEU A 1003 -25.03 15.45 31.98
CA LEU A 1003 -25.14 15.58 30.54
C LEU A 1003 -23.98 14.85 29.87
N VAL A 1004 -24.28 13.94 28.94
CA VAL A 1004 -23.27 13.13 28.24
C VAL A 1004 -23.24 13.48 26.76
N ARG A 1005 -22.05 13.79 26.25
CA ARG A 1005 -21.77 13.95 24.83
C ARG A 1005 -20.99 12.75 24.30
N ARG A 1006 -21.50 12.11 23.25
CA ARG A 1006 -20.83 11.03 22.51
C ARG A 1006 -20.70 11.31 21.01
N SER A 1007 -21.36 12.33 20.48
CA SER A 1007 -21.27 12.73 19.07
C SER A 1007 -20.48 14.02 18.84
N LEU A 1008 -19.98 14.18 17.61
CA LEU A 1008 -19.43 15.43 17.12
C LEU A 1008 -20.50 16.48 16.80
N VAL A 1009 -21.78 16.08 16.71
CA VAL A 1009 -22.88 16.99 16.42
C VAL A 1009 -23.14 17.88 17.63
N GLN A 1010 -23.19 19.19 17.39
CA GLN A 1010 -23.36 20.18 18.45
C GLN A 1010 -24.84 20.47 18.68
N GLY A 1011 -25.30 20.24 19.91
CA GLY A 1011 -26.62 20.67 20.37
C GLY A 1011 -26.54 21.93 21.25
N TRP A 1012 -27.71 22.51 21.53
CA TRP A 1012 -27.79 23.64 22.46
C TRP A 1012 -27.46 23.18 23.88
N GLY A 1013 -27.97 22.04 24.36
CA GLY A 1013 -27.71 21.50 25.70
C GLY A 1013 -28.96 21.35 26.55
N TRP A 1014 -28.86 21.61 27.84
CA TRP A 1014 -29.90 21.32 28.83
C TRP A 1014 -30.18 22.51 29.76
N ALA A 1015 -31.45 22.80 29.98
CA ALA A 1015 -31.93 23.75 30.98
C ALA A 1015 -32.93 23.07 31.94
N ILE A 1016 -32.85 23.37 33.23
CA ILE A 1016 -33.66 22.77 34.30
C ILE A 1016 -34.17 23.89 35.21
N ASP A 1017 -35.48 23.92 35.44
CA ASP A 1017 -36.16 24.93 36.24
C ASP A 1017 -37.20 24.29 37.19
N ASP A 1018 -37.70 25.03 38.19
CA ASP A 1018 -38.73 24.59 39.14
C ASP A 1018 -38.46 23.21 39.78
N LEU A 1019 -37.23 22.99 40.26
CA LEU A 1019 -36.85 21.71 40.88
C LEU A 1019 -37.52 21.53 42.23
N GLU A 1020 -38.32 20.49 42.34
CA GLU A 1020 -39.02 20.06 43.54
C GLU A 1020 -38.72 18.59 43.84
N ILE A 1021 -38.20 18.30 45.03
CA ILE A 1021 -37.89 16.96 45.51
C ILE A 1021 -38.74 16.68 46.75
N GLN A 1022 -39.68 15.75 46.62
CA GLN A 1022 -40.58 15.25 47.67
C GLN A 1022 -41.42 16.34 48.37
N THR A 1023 -41.72 17.43 47.65
CA THR A 1023 -42.54 18.55 48.10
C THR A 1023 -44.04 18.19 48.10
N GLY A 1024 -44.86 19.03 48.75
CA GLY A 1024 -46.30 18.80 48.90
C GLY A 1024 -47.17 19.19 47.72
N VAL A 1025 -46.61 19.57 46.57
CA VAL A 1025 -47.34 20.18 45.47
C VAL A 1025 -47.48 19.19 44.31
N ILE A 1026 -48.56 18.41 44.33
CA ILE A 1026 -49.03 17.74 43.12
C ILE A 1026 -49.73 18.82 42.28
N GLN A 1027 -48.99 19.52 41.40
CA GLN A 1027 -49.64 20.04 40.19
C GLN A 1027 -49.95 18.84 39.30
N GLY A 1028 -51.19 18.80 38.79
CA GLY A 1028 -51.75 17.65 38.12
C GLY A 1028 -50.90 17.20 36.94
N LEU A 1029 -50.17 16.10 37.14
CA LEU A 1029 -49.69 15.26 36.07
C LEU A 1029 -50.80 14.27 35.74
N ASP A 1030 -51.24 14.35 34.50
CA ASP A 1030 -52.05 13.34 33.83
C ASP A 1030 -51.33 11.99 33.95
N ASP A 1031 -51.81 11.13 34.85
CA ASP A 1031 -51.43 9.71 34.85
C ASP A 1031 -52.01 9.09 33.57
N GLU A 1032 -51.18 8.94 32.55
CA GLU A 1032 -51.38 8.00 31.44
C GLU A 1032 -51.37 6.56 32.00
N ILE A 1033 -52.49 6.16 32.59
CA ILE A 1033 -52.90 4.75 32.59
C ILE A 1033 -53.91 4.62 31.47
N ALA A 1034 -53.46 4.03 30.36
CA ALA A 1034 -54.27 3.71 29.19
C ALA A 1034 -55.62 3.07 29.58
N VAL A 1035 -56.73 3.80 29.41
CA VAL A 1035 -58.09 3.25 29.31
C VAL A 1035 -58.92 4.02 28.27
N GLU A 1036 -59.51 3.24 27.37
CA GLU A 1036 -60.16 3.61 26.11
C GLU A 1036 -61.35 4.57 26.21
N PHE A 1037 -61.48 5.41 25.17
CA PHE A 1037 -62.40 6.54 24.98
C PHE A 1037 -63.85 6.37 25.49
N THR A 1038 -64.27 7.29 26.37
CA THR A 1038 -65.69 7.60 26.67
C THR A 1038 -66.16 8.77 25.78
N GLN A 1039 -67.30 8.65 25.10
CA GLN A 1039 -67.94 9.78 24.40
C GLN A 1039 -68.97 10.48 25.29
N VAL A 1040 -68.84 11.80 25.43
CA VAL A 1040 -69.78 12.66 26.17
C VAL A 1040 -70.47 13.63 25.21
N TYR A 1041 -71.79 13.49 25.01
CA TYR A 1041 -72.52 14.25 24.00
C TYR A 1041 -74.02 14.47 24.31
N PRO A 1042 -74.65 15.53 23.77
CA PRO A 1042 -74.04 16.61 23.03
C PRO A 1042 -73.29 17.57 23.97
N ASN A 1043 -72.16 18.12 23.51
CA ASN A 1043 -71.42 19.18 24.17
C ASN A 1043 -71.09 20.25 23.11
N PRO A 1044 -71.84 21.37 23.02
CA PRO A 1044 -72.72 21.93 24.04
C PRO A 1044 -74.06 21.20 24.27
N ILE A 1045 -74.55 21.23 25.50
CA ILE A 1045 -75.80 20.57 25.95
C ILE A 1045 -76.96 21.55 25.80
N ASN A 1046 -77.89 21.26 24.87
CA ASN A 1046 -79.01 22.16 24.54
C ASN A 1046 -80.39 21.68 25.02
N ASN A 1047 -80.55 20.39 25.30
CA ASN A 1047 -81.87 19.79 25.62
C ASN A 1047 -81.95 19.25 27.06
N GLY A 1048 -81.05 19.71 27.95
CA GLY A 1048 -81.01 19.28 29.35
C GLY A 1048 -80.58 17.82 29.58
N GLN A 1049 -80.17 17.08 28.53
CA GLN A 1049 -79.64 15.72 28.65
C GLN A 1049 -78.19 15.65 28.17
N LEU A 1050 -77.35 14.98 28.97
CA LEU A 1050 -75.97 14.68 28.67
C LEU A 1050 -75.80 13.16 28.61
N ASN A 1051 -75.50 12.64 27.43
CA ASN A 1051 -75.28 11.21 27.23
C ASN A 1051 -73.81 10.88 27.35
N ILE A 1052 -73.54 9.70 27.88
CA ILE A 1052 -72.23 9.13 28.09
C ILE A 1052 -72.23 7.75 27.47
N GLN A 1053 -71.26 7.45 26.63
CA GLN A 1053 -71.06 6.13 26.04
C GLN A 1053 -69.66 5.64 26.36
N PHE A 1054 -69.56 4.44 26.94
CA PHE A 1054 -68.30 3.75 27.16
C PHE A 1054 -68.06 2.75 26.01
N ASN A 1055 -66.79 2.52 25.66
CA ASN A 1055 -66.42 1.47 24.72
C ASN A 1055 -66.22 0.11 25.40
N ASN A 1056 -65.75 0.10 26.66
CA ASN A 1056 -65.46 -1.13 27.40
C ASN A 1056 -65.47 -0.93 28.94
N PRO A 1057 -66.64 -0.72 29.56
CA PRO A 1057 -66.73 -0.38 30.98
C PRO A 1057 -66.38 -1.59 31.88
N SER A 1058 -65.62 -1.34 32.95
CA SER A 1058 -65.26 -2.32 33.97
C SER A 1058 -66.43 -2.70 34.89
N THR A 1059 -67.42 -1.80 35.05
CA THR A 1059 -68.69 -2.07 35.75
C THR A 1059 -69.90 -1.65 34.92
N ARG A 1060 -71.05 -2.32 35.10
CA ARG A 1060 -72.32 -1.94 34.45
C ARG A 1060 -72.98 -0.67 35.02
N THR A 1061 -72.40 -0.12 36.07
CA THR A 1061 -72.84 1.11 36.70
C THR A 1061 -71.72 2.15 36.67
N ILE A 1062 -72.09 3.43 36.63
CA ILE A 1062 -71.17 4.55 36.72
C ILE A 1062 -71.59 5.50 37.85
N ASP A 1063 -70.60 6.10 38.50
CA ASP A 1063 -70.78 7.24 39.37
C ASP A 1063 -70.33 8.49 38.63
N TYR A 1064 -70.97 9.63 38.88
CA TYR A 1064 -70.60 10.89 38.26
C TYR A 1064 -70.78 12.07 39.22
N SER A 1065 -69.97 13.11 39.03
CA SER A 1065 -70.17 14.41 39.64
C SER A 1065 -69.95 15.52 38.61
N ILE A 1066 -70.78 16.56 38.66
CA ILE A 1066 -70.64 17.76 37.85
C ILE A 1066 -70.33 18.92 38.77
N VAL A 1067 -69.22 19.61 38.51
CA VAL A 1067 -68.66 20.67 39.35
C VAL A 1067 -68.59 21.95 38.53
N SER A 1068 -68.98 23.10 39.09
CA SER A 1068 -68.76 24.39 38.43
C SER A 1068 -67.28 24.79 38.45
N THR A 1069 -66.89 25.76 37.62
CA THR A 1069 -65.49 26.25 37.54
C THR A 1069 -64.95 26.87 38.83
N ASP A 1070 -65.83 27.18 39.81
CA ASP A 1070 -65.49 27.62 41.16
C ASP A 1070 -65.25 26.46 42.15
N GLY A 1071 -65.29 25.20 41.68
CA GLY A 1071 -65.04 24.00 42.48
C GLY A 1071 -66.25 23.48 43.27
N GLN A 1072 -67.45 24.07 43.13
CA GLN A 1072 -68.65 23.58 43.80
C GLN A 1072 -69.34 22.44 43.03
N THR A 1073 -69.59 21.30 43.68
CA THR A 1073 -70.38 20.20 43.11
C THR A 1073 -71.84 20.63 42.94
N ARG A 1074 -72.34 20.58 41.69
CA ARG A 1074 -73.69 20.98 41.30
C ARG A 1074 -74.63 19.81 41.06
N LEU A 1075 -74.11 18.70 40.54
CA LEU A 1075 -74.85 17.45 40.37
C LEU A 1075 -73.99 16.28 40.80
N VAL A 1076 -74.60 15.24 41.35
CA VAL A 1076 -73.94 13.97 41.63
C VAL A 1076 -74.95 12.85 41.45
N GLY A 1077 -74.51 11.73 40.88
CA GLY A 1077 -75.29 10.51 40.81
C GLY A 1077 -74.38 9.31 41.01
N THR A 1078 -74.93 8.29 41.66
CA THR A 1078 -74.23 7.02 41.90
C THR A 1078 -75.02 5.86 41.34
N ASN A 1079 -74.32 4.81 40.94
CA ASN A 1079 -74.85 3.59 40.35
C ASN A 1079 -75.79 3.80 39.16
N LEU A 1080 -75.49 4.77 38.29
CA LEU A 1080 -76.25 4.97 37.06
C LEU A 1080 -75.96 3.80 36.10
N GLU A 1081 -76.97 2.99 35.80
CA GLU A 1081 -76.81 1.80 34.96
C GLU A 1081 -76.56 2.18 33.50
N LEU A 1082 -75.58 1.49 32.89
CA LEU A 1082 -75.33 1.50 31.46
C LEU A 1082 -76.31 0.54 30.76
N ASP A 1083 -76.88 0.97 29.65
CA ASP A 1083 -77.78 0.15 28.85
C ASP A 1083 -77.03 -0.97 28.08
N SER A 1084 -77.76 -1.75 27.27
CA SER A 1084 -77.16 -2.83 26.47
C SER A 1084 -76.17 -2.35 25.40
N GLU A 1085 -76.18 -1.05 25.08
CA GLU A 1085 -75.22 -0.39 24.18
C GLU A 1085 -74.14 0.39 24.96
N GLN A 1086 -74.02 0.15 26.26
CA GLN A 1086 -73.05 0.78 27.16
C GLN A 1086 -73.22 2.30 27.29
N LYS A 1087 -74.46 2.79 27.16
CA LYS A 1087 -74.81 4.21 27.28
C LYS A 1087 -75.57 4.52 28.57
N ALA A 1088 -75.37 5.72 29.08
CA ALA A 1088 -76.19 6.30 30.13
C ALA A 1088 -76.50 7.78 29.84
N SER A 1089 -77.62 8.27 30.34
CA SER A 1089 -78.03 9.66 30.19
C SER A 1089 -78.18 10.34 31.55
N ILE A 1090 -77.58 11.51 31.69
CA ILE A 1090 -77.67 12.37 32.87
C ILE A 1090 -78.60 13.53 32.55
N ASP A 1091 -79.65 13.70 33.36
CA ASP A 1091 -80.49 14.89 33.33
C ASP A 1091 -79.76 16.05 34.03
N VAL A 1092 -79.35 17.03 33.23
CA VAL A 1092 -78.65 18.23 33.65
C VAL A 1092 -79.53 19.48 33.53
N SER A 1093 -80.84 19.33 33.31
CA SER A 1093 -81.78 20.45 33.12
C SER A 1093 -81.77 21.45 34.30
N ALA A 1094 -81.46 20.98 35.51
CA ALA A 1094 -81.36 21.80 36.71
C ALA A 1094 -80.10 22.69 36.78
N LEU A 1095 -79.08 22.44 35.95
CA LEU A 1095 -77.86 23.26 35.90
C LEU A 1095 -78.14 24.58 35.15
N PRO A 1096 -77.61 25.74 35.57
CA PRO A 1096 -77.68 26.96 34.75
C PRO A 1096 -76.79 26.83 33.50
N SER A 1097 -77.04 27.68 32.50
CA SER A 1097 -76.12 27.83 31.36
C SER A 1097 -74.71 28.23 31.85
N GLY A 1098 -73.67 27.53 31.40
CA GLY A 1098 -72.30 27.72 31.89
C GLY A 1098 -71.38 26.53 31.61
N LEU A 1099 -70.08 26.73 31.88
CA LEU A 1099 -69.05 25.70 31.77
C LEU A 1099 -68.96 24.91 33.09
N PHE A 1100 -68.95 23.58 32.98
CA PHE A 1100 -68.82 22.66 34.10
C PHE A 1100 -67.76 21.60 33.83
N VAL A 1101 -67.31 20.96 34.90
CA VAL A 1101 -66.40 19.83 34.90
C VAL A 1101 -67.19 18.60 35.31
N LEU A 1102 -67.37 17.65 34.40
CA LEU A 1102 -67.96 16.34 34.65
C LEU A 1102 -66.84 15.37 35.02
N LYS A 1103 -66.88 14.80 36.22
CA LYS A 1103 -66.08 13.64 36.60
C LYS A 1103 -66.93 12.38 36.49
N LEU A 1104 -66.40 11.35 35.84
CA LEU A 1104 -66.98 10.02 35.71
C LEU A 1104 -66.10 9.01 36.45
N VAL A 1105 -66.73 8.03 37.10
CA VAL A 1105 -66.06 6.93 37.80
C VAL A 1105 -66.73 5.62 37.41
N ASN A 1106 -65.93 4.64 36.97
CA ASN A 1106 -66.38 3.29 36.61
C ASN A 1106 -65.38 2.28 37.22
N GLY A 1107 -65.82 1.53 38.23
CA GLY A 1107 -64.92 0.74 39.08
C GLY A 1107 -63.91 1.61 39.82
N GLU A 1108 -62.61 1.31 39.64
CA GLU A 1108 -61.49 2.05 40.23
C GLU A 1108 -60.95 3.17 39.30
N SER A 1109 -61.48 3.28 38.08
CA SER A 1109 -61.04 4.25 37.07
C SER A 1109 -61.88 5.53 37.12
N SER A 1110 -61.25 6.70 36.93
CA SER A 1110 -61.97 7.98 36.81
C SER A 1110 -61.46 8.85 35.68
N GLN A 1111 -62.36 9.59 35.02
CA GLN A 1111 -62.05 10.53 33.94
C GLN A 1111 -62.80 11.84 34.12
N VAL A 1112 -62.27 12.92 33.55
CA VAL A 1112 -62.82 14.27 33.69
C VAL A 1112 -63.03 14.93 32.33
N TYR A 1113 -64.20 15.55 32.14
CA TYR A 1113 -64.63 16.20 30.91
C TYR A 1113 -65.08 17.64 31.17
N LYS A 1114 -64.73 18.56 30.27
CA LYS A 1114 -65.33 19.90 30.25
C LYS A 1114 -66.63 19.85 29.47
N VAL A 1115 -67.74 20.21 30.09
CA VAL A 1115 -69.08 20.21 29.46
C VAL A 1115 -69.71 21.59 29.55
N LEU A 1116 -70.23 22.07 28.42
CA LEU A 1116 -70.87 23.37 28.29
C LEU A 1116 -72.38 23.19 28.19
N LYS A 1117 -73.15 23.73 29.14
CA LYS A 1117 -74.61 23.80 29.03
C LYS A 1117 -75.03 25.14 28.45
N GLN A 1118 -75.85 25.11 27.41
CA GLN A 1118 -76.47 26.28 26.77
C GLN A 1118 -77.97 26.03 26.69
N ASP A 1119 -78.79 26.88 27.30
CA ASP A 1119 -80.26 26.78 27.18
C ASP A 1119 -80.80 27.37 25.88
#